data_AF-A0A0R1R1A7-F1
#
_entry.id   AF-A0A0R1R1A7-F1
#
_cell.length_a   1.000
_cell.length_b   1.000
_cell.length_c   1.000
_cell.angle_alpha   90.00
_cell.angle_beta   90.00
_cell.angle_gamma   90.00
#
_symmetry.space_group_name_H-M   'P 1'
#
loop_
_entity.id
_entity.type
_entity.pdbx_description
1 polymer ?
#
loop_
_entity_poly.entity_id
_entity_poly.type
_entity_poly.pdbx_seq_one_letter_code
_entity_poly.pdbx_strand_id
1 'polypeptide(L)'
;MLVAALGLGGLLLGGTGLTLTTPVTAHADTTATQGILHSGEYGTSHWYITDDLTLHIGAGTLANTTGNGPAWQAYGDQVAKIVIDGPVVLPAKNKGLFGYLGATEIDGLDKIDASHATSLTFAFYGTQVTNLDLSSWDVHNVTDASFMFGQAQSPVINLTGWKMPKLTNAYWMFMMAAHVHELDLSGINFRKANLSQAFMYSNLTVLHLGPDSLLKGSNFNPFTNDAYKDAWQEIGTGTIAAPNGKVTYQNGAALRDSYDGSAPGTYVRAKNPGGTITARYLDQLDQPLTPDVTVDGYFGDDFTTTQKAFPGYTFQSVTGDPTGQFDADPHTVTYHYTQDEKNQQSLTGENATITVGDATPTAATFHAQATDKHGQTIPVAVDLSGAQLDTPGTYDVRLTTSDDQSLTVKLTVKAAESSSSSSSTSSSSSSNSTSSSSSSSSSAIISSSSSAAGSTSSSAPTSSISSSSQPSQVKPPLNDGDLITGGESDLSAFKGEAIYATKALNLYRHPTFKKSQRKAHYAKQPRVKRPMFVVTGAATTKAGTLRFKVRDVNHDRKTDGRVGYITAKKAYVSGVYYQHVYRKVSVINPHGVNSYRTRKLTGKTHHYRKGQVLTVKRIMRYHLTTRYVLTNGRYVTANKKLIKAHVPAARSTTQHSVALHTRTTR
;
A
#
# COMPACT_ATOMS: atom_id res chain seq x y z
N MET A 1 2.38 14.42 41.29
CA MET A 1 1.81 15.48 42.16
C MET A 1 2.26 16.82 41.62
N LEU A 2 1.31 17.77 41.57
CA LEU A 2 1.35 19.17 41.14
C LEU A 2 1.67 19.49 39.67
N VAL A 3 0.58 19.77 38.95
CA VAL A 3 0.45 20.50 37.69
C VAL A 3 0.30 21.99 38.01
N ALA A 4 1.01 22.87 37.32
CA ALA A 4 0.75 24.31 37.35
C ALA A 4 0.47 24.80 35.92
N ALA A 5 -0.81 25.08 35.65
CA ALA A 5 -1.29 25.77 34.46
C ALA A 5 -1.27 27.28 34.72
N LEU A 6 -0.71 28.06 33.80
CA LEU A 6 -0.82 29.52 33.79
C LEU A 6 -1.67 29.94 32.58
N GLY A 7 -2.83 30.52 32.90
CA GLY A 7 -3.79 31.07 31.95
C GLY A 7 -3.41 32.47 31.47
N LEU A 8 -3.76 32.76 30.22
CA LEU A 8 -3.73 34.10 29.64
C LEU A 8 -4.86 34.96 30.21
N GLY A 9 -4.51 36.07 30.86
CA GLY A 9 -5.41 37.18 31.15
C GLY A 9 -5.25 38.27 30.08
N GLY A 10 -6.33 38.55 29.34
CA GLY A 10 -6.40 39.65 28.38
C GLY A 10 -6.56 41.00 29.07
N LEU A 11 -5.89 42.02 28.53
CA LEU A 11 -6.07 43.41 28.91
C LEU A 11 -6.76 44.15 27.76
N LEU A 12 -8.01 44.53 27.97
CA LEU A 12 -8.80 45.46 27.16
C LEU A 12 -8.49 46.89 27.63
N LEU A 13 -8.11 47.76 26.72
CA LEU A 13 -8.19 49.22 26.89
C LEU A 13 -8.79 49.81 25.61
N GLY A 14 -9.94 50.49 25.79
CA GLY A 14 -10.68 51.16 24.74
C GLY A 14 -10.19 52.58 24.46
N GLY A 15 -10.62 53.12 23.33
CA GLY A 15 -10.45 54.51 22.94
C GLY A 15 -11.23 54.81 21.66
N THR A 16 -12.35 55.50 21.82
CA THR A 16 -13.18 56.20 20.82
C THR A 16 -12.34 57.03 19.85
N GLY A 17 -12.63 57.30 18.58
CA GLY A 17 -13.82 57.23 17.74
C GLY A 17 -13.60 58.29 16.63
N LEU A 18 -13.97 58.01 15.37
CA LEU A 18 -14.22 59.00 14.31
C LEU A 18 -14.83 58.27 13.11
N THR A 19 -15.98 58.75 12.64
CA THR A 19 -16.75 58.20 11.52
C THR A 19 -16.68 59.12 10.29
N LEU A 20 -17.07 58.53 9.14
CA LEU A 20 -17.44 59.08 7.82
C LEU A 20 -16.35 59.15 6.73
N THR A 21 -16.35 58.20 5.79
CA THR A 21 -17.14 58.23 4.53
C THR A 21 -16.84 57.00 3.64
N THR A 22 -17.81 56.61 2.82
CA THR A 22 -17.88 55.42 1.94
C THR A 22 -17.01 55.49 0.67
N PRO A 23 -16.84 54.38 -0.10
CA PRO A 23 -15.55 53.96 -0.64
C PRO A 23 -15.27 54.47 -2.07
N VAL A 24 -14.00 54.78 -2.34
CA VAL A 24 -13.48 54.83 -3.71
C VAL A 24 -12.85 53.48 -4.02
N THR A 25 -13.41 52.81 -5.02
CA THR A 25 -12.86 51.60 -5.62
C THR A 25 -11.53 51.93 -6.28
N ALA A 26 -10.44 51.71 -5.56
CA ALA A 26 -9.10 51.59 -6.13
C ALA A 26 -8.66 50.13 -5.98
N HIS A 27 -8.50 49.45 -7.11
CA HIS A 27 -7.72 48.22 -7.19
C HIS A 27 -6.28 48.55 -6.81
N ALA A 28 -5.99 48.54 -5.51
CA ALA A 28 -4.63 48.49 -5.01
C ALA A 28 -4.15 47.04 -5.13
N ASP A 29 -3.19 46.85 -6.00
CA ASP A 29 -2.29 45.71 -6.01
C ASP A 29 -1.51 45.73 -4.69
N THR A 30 -2.12 45.22 -3.62
CA THR A 30 -1.44 45.05 -2.33
C THR A 30 -0.59 43.78 -2.41
N THR A 31 0.63 43.93 -2.93
CA THR A 31 1.76 43.28 -2.27
C THR A 31 1.77 43.82 -0.85
N ALA A 32 1.07 43.14 0.07
CA ALA A 32 1.22 43.37 1.49
C ALA A 32 2.70 43.14 1.80
N THR A 33 3.44 44.22 2.01
CA THR A 33 4.80 44.16 2.55
C THR A 33 4.65 43.50 3.91
N GLN A 34 5.14 42.26 4.07
CA GLN A 34 5.10 41.58 5.36
C GLN A 34 5.75 42.48 6.40
N GLY A 35 5.04 42.78 7.48
CA GLY A 35 5.57 43.62 8.55
C GLY A 35 6.72 42.90 9.25
N ILE A 36 7.79 43.61 9.58
CA ILE A 36 8.89 43.10 10.39
C ILE A 36 8.60 43.44 11.86
N LEU A 37 8.48 42.43 12.70
CA LEU A 37 8.28 42.56 14.16
C LEU A 37 9.59 42.84 14.88
N HIS A 38 10.63 42.08 14.53
CA HIS A 38 11.95 42.14 15.15
C HIS A 38 13.02 41.95 14.09
N SER A 39 14.20 42.53 14.27
CA SER A 39 15.33 42.34 13.37
C SER A 39 16.65 42.66 14.06
N GLY A 40 17.74 42.17 13.50
CA GLY A 40 19.08 42.51 13.96
C GLY A 40 20.16 41.85 13.13
N GLU A 41 21.38 41.97 13.62
CA GLU A 41 22.55 41.27 13.08
C GLU A 41 22.99 40.19 14.05
N TYR A 42 23.47 39.07 13.52
CA TYR A 42 24.17 38.06 14.29
C TYR A 42 25.43 37.65 13.54
N GLY A 43 26.55 38.27 13.91
CA GLY A 43 27.77 38.23 13.10
C GLY A 43 27.62 39.16 11.90
N THR A 44 27.70 38.60 10.69
CA THR A 44 27.50 39.31 9.42
C THR A 44 26.17 38.95 8.75
N SER A 45 25.37 38.10 9.39
CA SER A 45 24.06 37.68 8.89
C SER A 45 22.96 38.54 9.49
N HIS A 46 22.20 39.18 8.61
CA HIS A 46 20.99 39.88 8.96
C HIS A 46 19.86 38.90 9.24
N TRP A 47 19.11 39.11 10.32
CA TRP A 47 17.93 38.32 10.65
C TRP A 47 16.73 39.21 10.94
N TYR A 48 15.54 38.71 10.66
CA TYR A 48 14.29 39.39 10.98
C TYR A 48 13.14 38.40 11.20
N ILE A 49 12.15 38.81 11.99
CA ILE A 49 10.93 38.05 12.25
C ILE A 49 9.77 38.83 11.67
N THR A 50 8.98 38.20 10.81
CA THR A 50 7.79 38.80 10.17
C THR A 50 6.54 38.68 11.04
N ASP A 51 5.51 39.44 10.70
CA ASP A 51 4.18 39.42 11.33
C ASP A 51 3.49 38.05 11.29
N ASP A 52 3.84 37.19 10.33
CA ASP A 52 3.42 35.79 10.26
C ASP A 52 4.29 34.83 11.09
N LEU A 53 5.13 35.39 11.97
CA LEU A 53 5.96 34.68 12.93
C LEU A 53 7.08 33.83 12.30
N THR A 54 7.55 34.23 11.12
CA THR A 54 8.65 33.57 10.42
C THR A 54 9.97 34.24 10.75
N LEU A 55 10.92 33.49 11.31
CA LEU A 55 12.31 33.92 11.45
C LEU A 55 13.04 33.71 10.12
N HIS A 56 13.55 34.80 9.55
CA HIS A 56 14.41 34.81 8.39
C HIS A 56 15.87 35.01 8.81
N ILE A 57 16.77 34.20 8.27
CA ILE A 57 18.22 34.29 8.48
C ILE A 57 18.89 34.49 7.11
N GLY A 58 19.45 35.67 6.92
CA GLY A 58 20.13 36.09 5.69
C GLY A 58 21.50 35.45 5.51
N ALA A 59 22.08 35.63 4.32
CA ALA A 59 23.41 35.14 4.05
C ALA A 59 24.46 35.79 4.97
N GLY A 60 25.52 35.06 5.30
CA GLY A 60 26.64 35.57 6.10
C GLY A 60 27.21 34.53 7.07
N THR A 61 28.23 34.93 7.81
CA THR A 61 28.81 34.15 8.91
C THR A 61 28.19 34.58 10.23
N LEU A 62 27.64 33.62 10.98
CA LEU A 62 27.06 33.90 12.28
C LEU A 62 28.14 34.23 13.33
N ALA A 63 27.78 34.99 14.36
CA ALA A 63 28.68 35.24 15.49
C ALA A 63 28.79 34.02 16.42
N ASN A 64 29.96 33.79 17.03
CA ASN A 64 30.10 32.79 18.08
C ASN A 64 29.12 33.09 19.21
N THR A 65 28.37 32.08 19.66
CA THR A 65 27.41 32.28 20.73
C THR A 65 28.10 32.65 22.04
N THR A 66 27.62 33.74 22.66
CA THR A 66 27.93 34.14 24.02
C THR A 66 26.63 34.13 24.84
N GLY A 67 26.65 33.68 26.10
CA GLY A 67 25.45 33.61 26.94
C GLY A 67 24.43 32.53 26.54
N ASN A 68 23.17 32.94 26.31
CA ASN A 68 22.03 32.03 26.21
C ASN A 68 21.78 31.45 24.80
N GLY A 69 22.22 32.14 23.74
CA GLY A 69 21.91 31.74 22.36
C GLY A 69 22.03 32.91 21.38
N PRO A 70 21.65 32.71 20.11
CA PRO A 70 21.45 33.80 19.17
C PRO A 70 20.32 34.73 19.61
N ALA A 71 20.33 35.99 19.15
CA ALA A 71 19.40 37.03 19.60
C ALA A 71 17.91 36.68 19.40
N TRP A 72 17.58 35.89 18.37
CA TRP A 72 16.20 35.48 18.10
C TRP A 72 15.62 34.51 19.13
N GLN A 73 16.45 33.91 19.98
CA GLN A 73 15.98 33.02 21.05
C GLN A 73 15.06 33.74 22.06
N ALA A 74 15.22 35.06 22.23
CA ALA A 74 14.34 35.88 23.06
C ALA A 74 12.88 35.87 22.59
N TYR A 75 12.62 35.45 21.34
CA TYR A 75 11.30 35.37 20.73
C TYR A 75 10.85 33.91 20.50
N GLY A 76 11.46 32.94 21.19
CA GLY A 76 11.29 31.51 20.92
C GLY A 76 9.84 31.03 20.81
N ASP A 77 9.00 31.38 21.78
CA ASP A 77 7.57 31.01 21.80
C ASP A 77 6.77 31.64 20.65
N GLN A 78 7.29 32.71 20.06
CA GLN A 78 6.64 33.43 18.97
C GLN A 78 7.07 32.89 17.61
N VAL A 79 8.26 32.31 17.46
CA VAL A 79 8.74 31.83 16.15
C VAL A 79 8.00 30.56 15.74
N ALA A 80 7.17 30.63 14.70
CA ALA A 80 6.39 29.49 14.19
C ALA A 80 7.09 28.75 13.03
N LYS A 81 7.99 29.44 12.31
CA LYS A 81 8.72 28.93 11.14
C LYS A 81 10.09 29.59 11.04
N ILE A 82 11.07 28.89 10.46
CA ILE A 82 12.39 29.43 10.14
C ILE A 82 12.65 29.31 8.64
N VAL A 83 13.27 30.33 8.04
CA VAL A 83 13.70 30.36 6.64
C VAL A 83 15.14 30.83 6.57
N ILE A 84 16.01 30.02 6.00
CA ILE A 84 17.38 30.39 5.66
C ILE A 84 17.34 30.99 4.25
N ASP A 85 17.48 32.31 4.16
CA ASP A 85 17.28 33.05 2.91
C ASP A 85 18.44 32.84 1.93
N GLY A 86 19.67 32.78 2.44
CA GLY A 86 20.90 32.60 1.66
C GLY A 86 21.95 31.73 2.37
N PRO A 87 23.17 31.60 1.80
CA PRO A 87 24.23 30.78 2.40
C PRO A 87 24.66 31.31 3.77
N VAL A 88 24.60 30.47 4.80
CA VAL A 88 24.96 30.80 6.19
C VAL A 88 26.13 29.94 6.62
N VAL A 89 27.19 30.55 7.15
CA VAL A 89 28.34 29.83 7.72
C VAL A 89 28.24 29.86 9.24
N LEU A 90 28.26 28.67 9.86
CA LEU A 90 28.29 28.54 11.31
C LEU A 90 29.71 28.79 11.85
N PRO A 91 29.89 29.60 12.90
CA PRO A 91 31.15 29.74 13.62
C PRO A 91 31.41 28.49 14.49
N ALA A 92 32.48 28.50 15.28
CA ALA A 92 32.85 27.38 16.13
C ALA A 92 31.78 27.04 17.18
N LYS A 93 31.16 28.04 17.83
CA LYS A 93 30.19 27.87 18.92
C LYS A 93 28.79 28.32 18.49
N ASN A 94 27.83 27.38 18.46
CA ASN A 94 26.46 27.60 17.98
C ASN A 94 25.41 27.16 19.01
N LYS A 95 25.59 27.58 20.26
CA LYS A 95 24.70 27.15 21.34
C LYS A 95 23.27 27.62 21.05
N GLY A 96 22.30 26.71 21.09
CA GLY A 96 20.88 27.04 20.99
C GLY A 96 20.44 27.59 19.63
N LEU A 97 21.19 27.33 18.55
CA LEU A 97 20.96 27.92 17.21
C LEU A 97 19.47 27.93 16.79
N PHE A 98 18.79 26.78 16.91
CA PHE A 98 17.36 26.58 16.67
C PHE A 98 16.66 25.92 17.86
N GLY A 99 17.31 25.87 19.02
CA GLY A 99 16.75 25.32 20.23
C GLY A 99 15.77 26.30 20.88
N TYR A 100 14.81 25.78 21.64
CA TYR A 100 13.81 26.56 22.38
C TYR A 100 12.86 27.41 21.51
N LEU A 101 12.81 27.16 20.20
CA LEU A 101 11.91 27.86 19.29
C LEU A 101 10.62 27.03 19.09
N GLY A 102 9.48 27.71 18.97
CA GLY A 102 8.19 27.11 18.62
C GLY A 102 8.09 26.65 17.15
N ALA A 103 9.19 26.67 16.41
CA ALA A 103 9.23 26.43 14.98
C ALA A 103 8.85 24.98 14.64
N THR A 104 7.87 24.82 13.76
CA THR A 104 7.41 23.50 13.29
C THR A 104 7.94 23.12 11.91
N GLU A 105 8.60 24.06 11.22
CA GLU A 105 9.17 23.93 9.89
C GLU A 105 10.42 24.81 9.77
N ILE A 106 11.47 24.29 9.13
CA ILE A 106 12.69 25.04 8.79
C ILE A 106 12.96 24.82 7.30
N ASP A 107 12.96 25.90 6.52
CA ASP A 107 13.29 25.88 5.10
C ASP A 107 14.75 26.32 4.90
N GLY A 108 15.52 25.58 4.11
CA GLY A 108 16.88 25.97 3.71
C GLY A 108 18.01 25.48 4.61
N LEU A 109 17.81 24.40 5.39
CA LEU A 109 18.88 23.76 6.18
C LEU A 109 20.10 23.33 5.32
N ASP A 110 19.89 23.09 4.03
CA ASP A 110 20.93 22.78 3.03
C ASP A 110 21.83 23.98 2.68
N LYS A 111 21.44 25.20 3.07
CA LYS A 111 22.23 26.42 2.88
C LYS A 111 23.16 26.74 4.05
N ILE A 112 23.13 25.92 5.10
CA ILE A 112 23.96 26.10 6.28
C ILE A 112 25.25 25.28 6.11
N ASP A 113 26.39 25.97 6.14
CA ASP A 113 27.70 25.37 6.24
C ASP A 113 28.09 25.22 7.72
N ALA A 114 28.06 23.97 8.20
CA ALA A 114 28.42 23.60 9.56
C ALA A 114 29.89 23.14 9.70
N SER A 115 30.68 23.16 8.63
CA SER A 115 32.04 22.55 8.60
C SER A 115 33.02 23.14 9.60
N HIS A 116 32.79 24.38 10.05
CA HIS A 116 33.60 25.07 11.06
C HIS A 116 33.10 24.88 12.50
N ALA A 117 31.92 24.28 12.70
CA ALA A 117 31.34 24.13 14.03
C ALA A 117 32.13 23.10 14.86
N THR A 118 32.49 23.50 16.08
CA THR A 118 33.07 22.60 17.09
C THR A 118 32.07 22.30 18.22
N SER A 119 31.06 23.15 18.41
CA SER A 119 29.99 22.97 19.38
C SER A 119 28.62 23.24 18.77
N LEU A 120 27.72 22.26 18.90
CA LEU A 120 26.30 22.32 18.52
C LEU A 120 25.39 22.14 19.74
N THR A 121 25.85 22.60 20.89
CA THR A 121 25.13 22.44 22.16
C THR A 121 23.73 23.05 22.09
N PHE A 122 22.71 22.30 22.50
CA PHE A 122 21.30 22.75 22.43
C PHE A 122 20.80 23.19 21.03
N ALA A 123 21.52 22.92 19.94
CA ALA A 123 21.21 23.51 18.63
C ALA A 123 19.79 23.21 18.13
N PHE A 124 19.20 22.08 18.53
CA PHE A 124 17.83 21.68 18.22
C PHE A 124 17.06 21.21 19.47
N TYR A 125 17.43 21.73 20.65
CA TYR A 125 16.77 21.37 21.90
C TYR A 125 15.28 21.75 21.87
N GLY A 126 14.40 20.81 22.19
CA GLY A 126 12.95 21.01 22.20
C GLY A 126 12.34 21.27 20.82
N THR A 127 13.04 20.92 19.73
CA THR A 127 12.55 21.21 18.38
C THR A 127 11.20 20.53 18.09
N GLN A 128 10.27 21.30 17.51
CA GLN A 128 8.94 20.85 17.08
C GLN A 128 8.89 20.50 15.59
N VAL A 129 10.03 20.54 14.89
CA VAL A 129 10.12 20.30 13.45
C VAL A 129 9.83 18.84 13.16
N THR A 130 8.79 18.57 12.37
CA THR A 130 8.31 17.18 12.15
C THR A 130 9.20 16.31 11.27
N ASN A 131 10.13 16.91 10.54
CA ASN A 131 11.13 16.20 9.74
C ASN A 131 12.38 17.06 9.66
N LEU A 132 13.40 16.68 10.41
CA LEU A 132 14.63 17.42 10.53
C LEU A 132 15.71 16.75 9.67
N ASP A 133 15.89 17.26 8.45
CA ASP A 133 16.90 16.75 7.51
C ASP A 133 18.21 17.51 7.65
N LEU A 134 19.22 16.85 8.23
CA LEU A 134 20.56 17.40 8.47
C LEU A 134 21.63 16.67 7.66
N SER A 135 21.24 15.85 6.68
CA SER A 135 22.18 15.03 5.89
C SER A 135 23.19 15.84 5.07
N SER A 136 22.93 17.13 4.85
CA SER A 136 23.85 18.07 4.19
C SER A 136 24.93 18.65 5.11
N TRP A 137 24.80 18.49 6.42
CA TRP A 137 25.70 19.13 7.38
C TRP A 137 27.02 18.38 7.49
N ASP A 138 28.11 19.10 7.28
CA ASP A 138 29.44 18.62 7.63
C ASP A 138 29.73 18.89 9.10
N VAL A 139 29.80 17.82 9.90
CA VAL A 139 29.98 17.86 11.36
C VAL A 139 31.32 17.27 11.80
N HIS A 140 32.30 17.13 10.89
CA HIS A 140 33.58 16.46 11.17
C HIS A 140 34.42 17.11 12.28
N ASN A 141 34.20 18.40 12.53
CA ASN A 141 34.91 19.18 13.55
C ASN A 141 34.21 19.24 14.91
N VAL A 142 32.98 18.72 15.02
CA VAL A 142 32.18 18.81 16.24
C VAL A 142 32.80 17.96 17.34
N THR A 143 33.10 18.60 18.47
CA THR A 143 33.59 17.97 19.69
C THR A 143 32.50 17.91 20.77
N ASP A 144 31.54 18.84 20.76
CA ASP A 144 30.45 18.90 21.74
C ASP A 144 29.07 19.01 21.07
N ALA A 145 28.28 17.95 21.23
CA ALA A 145 26.88 17.85 20.79
C ALA A 145 25.93 17.65 21.98
N SER A 146 26.33 18.06 23.18
CA SER A 146 25.50 17.90 24.37
C SER A 146 24.16 18.63 24.24
N PHE A 147 23.08 17.98 24.67
CA PHE A 147 21.70 18.44 24.55
C PHE A 147 21.21 18.76 23.12
N MET A 148 21.96 18.43 22.07
CA MET A 148 21.67 18.91 20.71
C MET A 148 20.23 18.61 20.27
N PHE A 149 19.70 17.42 20.58
CA PHE A 149 18.34 16.99 20.29
C PHE A 149 17.57 16.63 21.56
N GLY A 150 18.00 17.14 22.72
CA GLY A 150 17.28 16.95 23.98
C GLY A 150 15.85 17.48 23.85
N GLN A 151 14.86 16.72 24.32
CA GLN A 151 13.43 17.01 24.24
C GLN A 151 12.89 17.23 22.81
N ALA A 152 13.62 16.80 21.77
CA ALA A 152 13.14 16.90 20.40
C ALA A 152 11.80 16.15 20.24
N GLN A 153 10.79 16.84 19.73
CA GLN A 153 9.49 16.26 19.38
C GLN A 153 9.44 15.80 17.91
N SER A 154 10.55 15.99 17.17
CA SER A 154 10.67 15.46 15.81
C SER A 154 10.60 13.93 15.81
N PRO A 155 9.72 13.31 15.02
CA PRO A 155 9.74 11.87 14.81
C PRO A 155 10.87 11.40 13.88
N VAL A 156 11.41 12.31 13.06
CA VAL A 156 12.44 12.00 12.06
C VAL A 156 13.60 12.99 12.17
N ILE A 157 14.78 12.48 12.50
CA ILE A 157 16.04 13.22 12.50
C ILE A 157 16.98 12.50 11.55
N ASN A 158 17.16 13.04 10.34
CA ASN A 158 18.02 12.44 9.33
C ASN A 158 19.47 12.88 9.55
N LEU A 159 20.29 11.95 10.04
CA LEU A 159 21.73 12.10 10.30
C LEU A 159 22.59 11.39 9.25
N THR A 160 22.00 10.93 8.14
CA THR A 160 22.72 10.17 7.12
C THR A 160 23.94 10.96 6.62
N GLY A 161 25.09 10.28 6.57
CA GLY A 161 26.35 10.85 6.10
C GLY A 161 27.18 11.53 7.19
N TRP A 162 26.63 11.75 8.39
CA TRP A 162 27.37 12.36 9.49
C TRP A 162 28.59 11.53 9.87
N LYS A 163 29.71 12.23 10.09
CA LYS A 163 30.94 11.67 10.64
C LYS A 163 31.42 12.57 11.76
N MET A 164 31.51 12.04 12.98
CA MET A 164 31.93 12.81 14.16
C MET A 164 33.16 12.16 14.83
N PRO A 165 34.32 12.12 14.16
CA PRO A 165 35.50 11.45 14.69
C PRO A 165 36.11 12.14 15.93
N LYS A 166 35.77 13.42 16.16
CA LYS A 166 36.32 14.25 17.24
C LYS A 166 35.39 14.42 18.44
N LEU A 167 34.24 13.75 18.45
CA LEU A 167 33.23 13.91 19.49
C LEU A 167 33.78 13.48 20.86
N THR A 168 33.74 14.39 21.83
CA THR A 168 34.14 14.14 23.21
C THR A 168 32.98 14.30 24.19
N ASN A 169 31.91 14.99 23.81
CA ASN A 169 30.76 15.22 24.67
C ASN A 169 29.43 15.05 23.92
N ALA A 170 28.62 14.09 24.33
CA ALA A 170 27.25 13.84 23.86
C ALA A 170 26.27 13.73 25.04
N TYR A 171 26.61 14.36 26.17
CA TYR A 171 25.79 14.41 27.36
C TYR A 171 24.36 14.86 27.01
N TRP A 172 23.35 14.05 27.36
CA TRP A 172 21.93 14.34 27.13
C TRP A 172 21.55 14.60 25.66
N MET A 173 22.36 14.16 24.68
CA MET A 173 22.18 14.49 23.26
C MET A 173 20.76 14.21 22.73
N PHE A 174 20.14 13.10 23.13
CA PHE A 174 18.77 12.70 22.77
C PHE A 174 17.88 12.48 24.01
N MET A 175 18.18 13.13 25.12
CA MET A 175 17.40 12.99 26.36
C MET A 175 15.93 13.38 26.12
N MET A 176 14.98 12.54 26.47
CA MET A 176 13.53 12.75 26.29
C MET A 176 13.09 12.97 24.83
N ALA A 177 13.87 12.53 23.84
CA ALA A 177 13.47 12.51 22.43
C ALA A 177 12.50 11.34 22.14
N ALA A 178 11.38 11.30 22.85
CA ALA A 178 10.47 10.14 22.93
C ALA A 178 9.71 9.83 21.62
N HIS A 179 9.70 10.77 20.65
CA HIS A 179 9.08 10.59 19.35
C HIS A 179 10.05 10.02 18.29
N VAL A 180 11.35 10.01 18.57
CA VAL A 180 12.35 9.45 17.67
C VAL A 180 12.39 7.92 17.84
N HIS A 181 12.01 7.21 16.79
CA HIS A 181 11.98 5.74 16.80
C HIS A 181 13.18 5.10 16.09
N GLU A 182 13.86 5.86 15.24
CA GLU A 182 15.00 5.41 14.44
C GLU A 182 16.11 6.46 14.48
N LEU A 183 17.35 6.01 14.70
CA LEU A 183 18.54 6.85 14.59
C LEU A 183 19.65 6.12 13.84
N ASP A 184 20.23 6.81 12.86
CA ASP A 184 21.49 6.41 12.24
C ASP A 184 22.66 7.01 13.03
N LEU A 185 23.30 6.18 13.86
CA LEU A 185 24.47 6.55 14.65
C LEU A 185 25.76 6.00 14.03
N SER A 186 25.68 5.38 12.84
CA SER A 186 26.75 4.53 12.30
C SER A 186 28.04 5.28 11.96
N GLY A 187 27.95 6.59 11.75
CA GLY A 187 29.09 7.47 11.53
C GLY A 187 29.55 8.26 12.77
N ILE A 188 28.90 8.10 13.91
CA ILE A 188 29.21 8.86 15.13
C ILE A 188 30.18 8.04 15.98
N ASN A 189 31.35 8.61 16.28
CA ASN A 189 32.34 7.97 17.12
C ASN A 189 32.09 8.31 18.58
N PHE A 190 31.72 7.30 19.37
CA PHE A 190 31.46 7.44 20.80
C PHE A 190 32.57 6.86 21.70
N ARG A 191 33.65 6.30 21.15
CA ARG A 191 34.68 5.59 21.93
C ARG A 191 35.27 6.42 23.08
N LYS A 192 35.37 7.73 22.90
CA LYS A 192 35.93 8.68 23.88
C LYS A 192 34.91 9.73 24.34
N ALA A 193 33.66 9.60 23.93
CA ALA A 193 32.64 10.59 24.22
C ALA A 193 32.00 10.34 25.59
N ASN A 194 31.70 11.42 26.33
CA ASN A 194 30.80 11.33 27.47
C ASN A 194 29.36 11.15 26.96
N LEU A 195 28.81 9.94 27.13
CA LEU A 195 27.45 9.58 26.75
C LEU A 195 26.45 9.66 27.91
N SER A 196 26.83 10.20 29.07
CA SER A 196 25.97 10.16 30.26
C SER A 196 24.58 10.72 29.93
N GLN A 197 23.55 9.90 30.17
CA GLN A 197 22.14 10.22 29.93
C GLN A 197 21.76 10.57 28.47
N ALA A 198 22.62 10.27 27.49
CA ALA A 198 22.39 10.61 26.08
C ALA A 198 21.03 10.10 25.53
N PHE A 199 20.55 8.95 26.00
CA PHE A 199 19.31 8.31 25.53
C PHE A 199 18.24 8.14 26.63
N MET A 200 18.36 8.90 27.72
CA MET A 200 17.39 8.84 28.84
C MET A 200 15.98 9.16 28.33
N TYR A 201 15.00 8.29 28.63
CA TYR A 201 13.60 8.42 28.17
C TYR A 201 13.43 8.50 26.64
N SER A 202 14.25 7.75 25.89
CA SER A 202 14.06 7.55 24.45
C SER A 202 13.22 6.30 24.16
N ASN A 203 12.47 6.32 23.05
CA ASN A 203 11.62 5.21 22.59
C ASN A 203 12.16 4.59 21.28
N LEU A 204 13.48 4.42 21.23
CA LEU A 204 14.18 3.92 20.05
C LEU A 204 13.81 2.45 19.81
N THR A 205 13.46 2.16 18.56
CA THR A 205 13.09 0.82 18.07
C THR A 205 14.03 0.35 16.97
N VAL A 206 14.74 1.27 16.31
CA VAL A 206 15.72 0.98 15.26
C VAL A 206 16.98 1.80 15.51
N LEU A 207 18.14 1.15 15.47
CA LEU A 207 19.45 1.79 15.62
C LEU A 207 20.39 1.29 14.53
N HIS A 208 21.03 2.21 13.81
CA HIS A 208 22.16 1.86 12.94
C HIS A 208 23.45 2.17 13.68
N LEU A 209 24.25 1.14 13.93
CA LEU A 209 25.49 1.22 14.68
C LEU A 209 26.67 0.91 13.77
N GLY A 210 27.72 1.71 13.89
CA GLY A 210 28.99 1.51 13.23
C GLY A 210 30.05 1.02 14.22
N PRO A 211 31.25 0.69 13.74
CA PRO A 211 32.30 0.10 14.58
C PRO A 211 32.71 0.98 15.77
N ASP A 212 32.49 2.29 15.68
CA ASP A 212 32.87 3.25 16.72
C ASP A 212 31.67 3.81 17.51
N SER A 213 30.46 3.35 17.21
CA SER A 213 29.20 3.80 17.83
C SER A 213 28.95 3.12 19.19
N LEU A 214 29.97 3.00 20.04
CA LEU A 214 29.91 2.30 21.32
C LEU A 214 28.97 3.04 22.28
N LEU A 215 27.94 2.35 22.78
CA LEU A 215 26.90 2.96 23.61
C LEU A 215 27.23 2.96 25.11
N LYS A 216 28.36 2.36 25.51
CA LYS A 216 28.77 2.18 26.90
C LYS A 216 28.79 3.51 27.66
N GLY A 217 28.24 3.51 28.88
CA GLY A 217 28.13 4.72 29.71
C GLY A 217 26.93 5.62 29.39
N SER A 218 26.11 5.26 28.40
CA SER A 218 24.83 5.93 28.17
C SER A 218 23.72 5.44 29.10
N ASN A 219 22.63 6.21 29.21
CA ASN A 219 21.41 5.79 29.89
C ASN A 219 20.43 5.11 28.92
N PHE A 220 20.93 4.16 28.13
CA PHE A 220 20.12 3.35 27.21
C PHE A 220 19.40 2.25 27.99
N ASN A 221 18.36 2.66 28.71
CA ASN A 221 17.62 1.83 29.66
C ASN A 221 16.55 0.96 29.00
N PRO A 222 16.05 -0.05 29.72
CA PRO A 222 14.90 -0.83 29.31
C PRO A 222 13.69 0.02 28.94
N PHE A 223 13.03 -0.38 27.85
CA PHE A 223 11.77 0.17 27.41
C PHE A 223 10.86 -1.00 27.04
N THR A 224 9.61 -0.98 27.49
CA THR A 224 8.59 -1.97 27.12
C THR A 224 7.26 -1.27 26.96
N ASN A 225 6.53 -1.61 25.92
CA ASN A 225 5.14 -1.21 25.71
C ASN A 225 4.37 -2.35 25.03
N ASP A 226 3.10 -2.14 24.70
CA ASP A 226 2.28 -3.19 24.09
C ASP A 226 2.88 -3.71 22.77
N ALA A 227 3.53 -2.83 21.99
CA ALA A 227 4.10 -3.17 20.69
C ALA A 227 5.49 -3.83 20.75
N TYR A 228 6.31 -3.50 21.75
CA TYR A 228 7.72 -3.88 21.81
C TYR A 228 8.15 -4.36 23.20
N LYS A 229 8.94 -5.42 23.21
CA LYS A 229 9.67 -5.87 24.40
C LYS A 229 11.08 -5.32 24.44
N ASP A 230 11.70 -5.43 25.61
CA ASP A 230 13.09 -5.07 25.80
C ASP A 230 14.03 -6.17 25.36
N ALA A 231 14.18 -6.30 24.04
CA ALA A 231 15.17 -7.16 23.40
C ALA A 231 15.55 -6.57 22.04
N TRP A 232 16.81 -6.73 21.64
CA TRP A 232 17.34 -6.20 20.39
C TRP A 232 17.92 -7.32 19.53
N GLN A 233 17.71 -7.24 18.23
CA GLN A 233 18.24 -8.19 17.26
C GLN A 233 18.79 -7.44 16.05
N GLU A 234 19.96 -7.85 15.58
CA GLU A 234 20.50 -7.39 14.31
C GLU A 234 19.61 -7.85 13.14
N ILE A 235 19.39 -7.01 12.14
CA ILE A 235 18.56 -7.40 10.99
C ILE A 235 19.22 -8.48 10.12
N GLY A 236 20.55 -8.50 10.02
CA GLY A 236 21.29 -9.37 9.09
C GLY A 236 20.82 -9.23 7.65
N THR A 237 20.50 -10.35 6.99
CA THR A 237 19.90 -10.37 5.64
C THR A 237 18.37 -10.20 5.64
N GLY A 238 17.77 -10.01 6.82
CA GLY A 238 16.34 -9.81 7.01
C GLY A 238 15.91 -8.36 6.79
N THR A 239 14.78 -8.02 7.40
CA THR A 239 14.18 -6.66 7.35
C THR A 239 13.86 -6.16 8.76
N ILE A 240 13.47 -4.90 8.90
CA ILE A 240 13.03 -4.36 10.20
C ILE A 240 11.85 -5.15 10.77
N ALA A 241 10.92 -5.59 9.91
CA ALA A 241 9.74 -6.35 10.33
C ALA A 241 10.02 -7.84 10.55
N ALA A 242 11.08 -8.37 9.94
CA ALA A 242 11.48 -9.77 10.03
C ALA A 242 13.02 -9.88 10.07
N PRO A 243 13.65 -9.55 11.21
CA PRO A 243 15.09 -9.63 11.35
C PRO A 243 15.57 -11.08 11.30
N ASN A 244 16.72 -11.30 10.67
CA ASN A 244 17.35 -12.62 10.53
C ASN A 244 18.83 -12.62 10.97
N GLY A 245 19.28 -11.54 11.63
CA GLY A 245 20.62 -11.47 12.18
C GLY A 245 20.74 -12.37 13.40
N LYS A 246 21.95 -12.93 13.57
CA LYS A 246 22.26 -13.86 14.67
C LYS A 246 22.66 -13.12 15.94
N VAL A 247 23.07 -11.86 15.84
CA VAL A 247 23.44 -11.06 17.01
C VAL A 247 22.18 -10.57 17.70
N THR A 248 22.01 -10.96 18.95
CA THR A 248 20.86 -10.60 19.79
C THR A 248 21.32 -10.12 21.16
N TYR A 249 20.59 -9.16 21.72
CA TYR A 249 20.78 -8.67 23.09
C TYR A 249 19.47 -8.79 23.86
N GLN A 250 19.56 -9.31 25.09
CA GLN A 250 18.41 -9.62 25.93
C GLN A 250 17.66 -8.39 26.43
N ASN A 251 18.24 -7.18 26.31
CA ASN A 251 17.68 -5.91 26.71
C ASN A 251 18.54 -4.75 26.21
N GLY A 252 18.07 -3.51 26.38
CA GLY A 252 18.83 -2.31 26.03
C GLY A 252 20.17 -2.21 26.77
N ALA A 253 20.21 -2.58 28.05
CA ALA A 253 21.45 -2.54 28.84
C ALA A 253 22.51 -3.52 28.30
N ALA A 254 22.12 -4.72 27.87
CA ALA A 254 23.01 -5.69 27.24
C ALA A 254 23.56 -5.17 25.90
N LEU A 255 22.72 -4.58 25.05
CA LEU A 255 23.20 -3.93 23.82
C LEU A 255 24.20 -2.81 24.16
N ARG A 256 23.88 -1.98 25.16
CA ARG A 256 24.74 -0.87 25.60
C ARG A 256 26.12 -1.34 26.06
N ASP A 257 26.17 -2.34 26.92
CA ASP A 257 27.38 -2.74 27.64
C ASP A 257 28.24 -3.73 26.83
N SER A 258 27.62 -4.52 25.95
CA SER A 258 28.29 -5.59 25.20
C SER A 258 28.57 -5.24 23.74
N TYR A 259 27.98 -4.18 23.17
CA TYR A 259 28.35 -3.74 21.82
C TYR A 259 29.76 -3.15 21.81
N ASP A 260 30.69 -3.85 21.17
CA ASP A 260 32.11 -3.51 21.10
C ASP A 260 32.55 -2.95 19.73
N GLY A 261 31.62 -2.90 18.77
CA GLY A 261 31.84 -2.46 17.39
C GLY A 261 32.22 -3.57 16.40
N SER A 262 32.29 -4.83 16.83
CA SER A 262 32.63 -5.97 15.96
C SER A 262 31.54 -6.33 14.95
N ALA A 263 30.28 -6.00 15.24
CA ALA A 263 29.13 -6.25 14.38
C ALA A 263 28.43 -4.92 14.01
N PRO A 264 29.01 -4.06 13.15
CA PRO A 264 28.29 -2.89 12.65
C PRO A 264 27.07 -3.31 11.83
N GLY A 265 25.94 -2.64 12.01
CA GLY A 265 24.69 -3.00 11.36
C GLY A 265 23.48 -2.29 11.93
N THR A 266 22.31 -2.68 11.45
CA THR A 266 21.02 -2.21 11.95
C THR A 266 20.50 -3.18 12.99
N TYR A 267 20.17 -2.66 14.17
CA TYR A 267 19.57 -3.36 15.27
C TYR A 267 18.13 -2.90 15.44
N VAL A 268 17.22 -3.85 15.60
CA VAL A 268 15.81 -3.60 15.78
C VAL A 268 15.32 -4.21 17.08
N ARG A 269 14.39 -3.51 17.72
CA ARG A 269 13.74 -3.96 18.93
C ARG A 269 12.72 -5.04 18.59
N ALA A 270 12.68 -6.11 19.37
CA ALA A 270 11.76 -7.20 19.13
C ALA A 270 10.30 -6.77 19.40
N LYS A 271 9.41 -7.06 18.46
CA LYS A 271 7.97 -6.82 18.60
C LYS A 271 7.31 -7.86 19.50
N ASN A 272 6.24 -7.47 20.17
CA ASN A 272 5.34 -8.38 20.87
C ASN A 272 4.34 -9.00 19.88
N PRO A 273 4.07 -10.31 19.98
CA PRO A 273 3.00 -10.92 19.18
C PRO A 273 1.67 -10.26 19.54
N GLY A 274 0.84 -10.03 18.53
CA GLY A 274 -0.55 -9.65 18.75
C GLY A 274 -1.41 -10.86 19.06
N GLY A 275 -2.64 -10.62 19.52
CA GLY A 275 -3.63 -11.67 19.67
C GLY A 275 -4.00 -12.29 18.32
N THR A 276 -4.05 -13.62 18.25
CA THR A 276 -4.37 -14.34 17.02
C THR A 276 -5.76 -13.95 16.50
N ILE A 277 -5.85 -13.64 15.20
CA ILE A 277 -7.12 -13.40 14.52
C ILE A 277 -7.66 -14.72 13.98
N THR A 278 -8.88 -15.06 14.34
CA THR A 278 -9.54 -16.31 13.93
C THR A 278 -10.68 -16.02 12.97
N ALA A 279 -10.63 -16.54 11.75
CA ALA A 279 -11.71 -16.46 10.78
C ALA A 279 -12.53 -17.76 10.76
N ARG A 280 -13.81 -17.66 11.10
CA ARG A 280 -14.79 -18.75 11.12
C ARG A 280 -15.76 -18.65 9.95
N TYR A 281 -16.27 -19.80 9.51
CA TYR A 281 -17.23 -19.88 8.40
C TYR A 281 -18.34 -20.83 8.82
N LEU A 282 -19.49 -20.27 9.19
CA LEU A 282 -20.60 -21.01 9.79
C LEU A 282 -21.83 -20.97 8.89
N ASP A 283 -22.61 -22.05 8.89
CA ASP A 283 -23.94 -22.07 8.29
C ASP A 283 -25.03 -21.50 9.22
N GLN A 284 -26.30 -21.56 8.78
CA GLN A 284 -27.44 -21.09 9.55
C GLN A 284 -27.72 -21.87 10.86
N LEU A 285 -27.05 -23.01 11.09
CA LEU A 285 -27.15 -23.83 12.29
C LEU A 285 -25.89 -23.72 13.15
N ASP A 286 -25.06 -22.71 12.92
CA ASP A 286 -23.75 -22.50 13.55
C ASP A 286 -22.77 -23.66 13.35
N GLN A 287 -22.96 -24.48 12.30
CA GLN A 287 -22.01 -25.56 11.98
C GLN A 287 -20.86 -25.04 11.12
N PRO A 288 -19.61 -25.43 11.43
CA PRO A 288 -18.45 -24.99 10.66
C PRO A 288 -18.39 -25.65 9.28
N LEU A 289 -18.30 -24.83 8.23
CA LEU A 289 -18.13 -25.26 6.84
C LEU A 289 -16.69 -25.62 6.49
N THR A 290 -15.73 -25.19 7.32
CA THR A 290 -14.29 -25.45 7.21
C THR A 290 -13.65 -25.26 8.59
N PRO A 291 -12.48 -25.85 8.86
CA PRO A 291 -11.68 -25.49 10.03
C PRO A 291 -11.38 -23.98 10.08
N ASP A 292 -11.28 -23.46 11.30
CA ASP A 292 -10.91 -22.08 11.60
C ASP A 292 -9.59 -21.71 10.91
N VAL A 293 -9.55 -20.51 10.32
CA VAL A 293 -8.32 -19.97 9.71
C VAL A 293 -7.74 -18.94 10.65
N THR A 294 -6.53 -19.18 11.15
CA THR A 294 -5.83 -18.22 12.00
C THR A 294 -4.89 -17.32 11.19
N VAL A 295 -4.77 -16.08 11.63
CA VAL A 295 -3.79 -15.12 11.16
C VAL A 295 -3.05 -14.61 12.38
N ASP A 296 -1.75 -14.89 12.43
CA ASP A 296 -0.86 -14.39 13.47
C ASP A 296 -0.07 -13.19 12.95
N GLY A 297 0.29 -12.29 13.85
CA GLY A 297 1.04 -11.08 13.55
C GLY A 297 1.55 -10.43 14.82
N TYR A 298 2.18 -9.26 14.67
CA TYR A 298 2.65 -8.49 15.80
C TYR A 298 1.67 -7.37 16.14
N PHE A 299 1.65 -6.95 17.39
CA PHE A 299 0.82 -5.84 17.86
C PHE A 299 1.02 -4.60 16.97
N GLY A 300 -0.09 -3.99 16.55
CA GLY A 300 -0.16 -2.83 15.66
C GLY A 300 -0.01 -3.14 14.17
N ASP A 301 0.35 -4.36 13.76
CA ASP A 301 0.38 -4.73 12.34
C ASP A 301 -1.05 -4.82 11.79
N ASP A 302 -1.24 -4.49 10.51
CA ASP A 302 -2.55 -4.62 9.85
C ASP A 302 -2.86 -6.09 9.53
N PHE A 303 -4.09 -6.54 9.79
CA PHE A 303 -4.58 -7.86 9.36
C PHE A 303 -5.75 -7.75 8.37
N THR A 304 -5.98 -8.83 7.64
CA THR A 304 -7.16 -8.99 6.79
C THR A 304 -7.57 -10.45 6.75
N THR A 305 -8.86 -10.73 6.98
CA THR A 305 -9.48 -12.03 6.74
C THR A 305 -10.26 -11.98 5.43
N THR A 306 -10.45 -13.13 4.78
CA THR A 306 -11.08 -13.19 3.46
C THR A 306 -12.31 -14.07 3.47
N GLN A 307 -13.43 -13.55 2.96
CA GLN A 307 -14.61 -14.36 2.65
C GLN A 307 -14.25 -15.50 1.68
N LYS A 308 -14.75 -16.71 1.95
CA LYS A 308 -14.63 -17.88 1.07
C LYS A 308 -15.94 -18.15 0.33
N ALA A 309 -15.88 -18.93 -0.74
CA ALA A 309 -17.06 -19.48 -1.40
C ALA A 309 -17.16 -20.97 -1.08
N PHE A 310 -18.37 -21.44 -0.78
CA PHE A 310 -18.66 -22.84 -0.50
C PHE A 310 -19.75 -23.32 -1.49
N PRO A 311 -19.56 -24.43 -2.23
CA PRO A 311 -20.58 -24.95 -3.12
C PRO A 311 -21.88 -25.28 -2.38
N GLY A 312 -23.02 -24.83 -2.90
CA GLY A 312 -24.33 -25.05 -2.27
C GLY A 312 -24.62 -24.16 -1.06
N TYR A 313 -23.85 -23.09 -0.88
CA TYR A 313 -24.07 -22.08 0.15
C TYR A 313 -23.89 -20.67 -0.43
N THR A 314 -24.82 -19.79 -0.08
CA THR A 314 -24.77 -18.36 -0.37
C THR A 314 -24.28 -17.59 0.85
N PHE A 315 -23.34 -16.67 0.67
CA PHE A 315 -22.87 -15.78 1.74
C PHE A 315 -23.99 -14.83 2.20
N GLN A 316 -24.13 -14.67 3.52
CA GLN A 316 -25.16 -13.83 4.12
C GLN A 316 -24.57 -12.57 4.75
N SER A 317 -23.68 -12.72 5.73
CA SER A 317 -23.15 -11.60 6.52
C SER A 317 -21.79 -11.91 7.15
N VAL A 318 -21.15 -10.88 7.67
CA VAL A 318 -19.92 -11.01 8.47
C VAL A 318 -20.14 -10.37 9.84
N THR A 319 -19.71 -11.06 10.89
CA THR A 319 -19.70 -10.59 12.28
C THR A 319 -18.24 -10.35 12.71
N GLY A 320 -17.96 -9.18 13.26
CA GLY A 320 -16.60 -8.70 13.53
C GLY A 320 -15.96 -7.97 12.35
N ASP A 321 -14.79 -7.37 12.57
CA ASP A 321 -14.10 -6.57 11.56
C ASP A 321 -13.15 -7.43 10.73
N PRO A 322 -13.40 -7.62 9.41
CA PRO A 322 -12.54 -8.45 8.57
C PRO A 322 -11.18 -7.80 8.27
N THR A 323 -10.99 -6.54 8.65
CA THR A 323 -9.73 -5.81 8.53
C THR A 323 -9.52 -4.99 9.79
N GLY A 324 -8.30 -4.92 10.28
CA GLY A 324 -7.99 -4.15 11.48
C GLY A 324 -6.49 -4.15 11.75
N GLN A 325 -6.13 -3.80 12.97
CA GLN A 325 -4.77 -3.98 13.48
C GLN A 325 -4.78 -5.02 14.59
N PHE A 326 -3.72 -5.80 14.68
CA PHE A 326 -3.50 -6.69 15.81
C PHE A 326 -3.41 -5.85 17.09
N ASP A 327 -4.16 -6.21 18.12
CA ASP A 327 -3.94 -5.71 19.48
C ASP A 327 -3.44 -6.87 20.37
N ALA A 328 -3.50 -6.71 21.68
CA ALA A 328 -3.04 -7.73 22.62
C ALA A 328 -4.00 -8.92 22.70
N ASP A 329 -5.28 -8.72 22.37
CA ASP A 329 -6.35 -9.68 22.58
C ASP A 329 -6.67 -10.44 21.27
N PRO A 330 -6.96 -11.74 21.34
CA PRO A 330 -7.37 -12.48 20.15
C PRO A 330 -8.76 -12.06 19.69
N HIS A 331 -8.94 -11.89 18.37
CA HIS A 331 -10.23 -11.53 17.77
C HIS A 331 -10.80 -12.65 16.91
N THR A 332 -12.12 -12.70 16.78
CA THR A 332 -12.81 -13.63 15.88
C THR A 332 -13.65 -12.88 14.86
N VAL A 333 -13.49 -13.24 13.58
CA VAL A 333 -14.30 -12.77 12.46
C VAL A 333 -15.10 -13.95 11.92
N THR A 334 -16.42 -13.86 11.94
CA THR A 334 -17.30 -14.96 11.52
C THR A 334 -18.02 -14.59 10.22
N TYR A 335 -17.84 -15.40 9.18
CA TYR A 335 -18.59 -15.31 7.93
C TYR A 335 -19.78 -16.28 8.00
N HIS A 336 -20.99 -15.75 7.87
CA HIS A 336 -22.24 -16.52 7.92
C HIS A 336 -22.74 -16.85 6.52
N TYR A 337 -23.22 -18.07 6.35
CA TYR A 337 -23.71 -18.60 5.07
C TYR A 337 -25.09 -19.23 5.23
N THR A 338 -25.87 -19.18 4.15
CA THR A 338 -27.16 -19.87 4.03
C THR A 338 -27.04 -20.97 2.99
N GLN A 339 -27.51 -22.17 3.29
CA GLN A 339 -27.52 -23.29 2.35
C GLN A 339 -28.50 -23.02 1.20
N ASP A 340 -28.07 -23.23 -0.04
CA ASP A 340 -28.90 -23.07 -1.22
C ASP A 340 -29.96 -24.19 -1.28
N GLU A 341 -31.21 -23.85 -1.61
CA GLU A 341 -32.25 -24.85 -1.81
C GLU A 341 -31.91 -25.72 -3.03
N LYS A 342 -32.02 -27.06 -2.89
CA LYS A 342 -31.85 -27.99 -4.02
C LYS A 342 -32.98 -27.78 -5.02
N ASN A 343 -32.66 -27.45 -6.26
CA ASN A 343 -33.64 -27.42 -7.36
C ASN A 343 -34.16 -28.84 -7.62
N GLN A 344 -35.46 -29.05 -7.42
CA GLN A 344 -36.16 -30.33 -7.58
C GLN A 344 -37.10 -30.37 -8.80
N GLN A 345 -36.89 -29.50 -9.80
CA GLN A 345 -37.65 -29.52 -11.04
C GLN A 345 -37.47 -30.84 -11.81
N SER A 346 -38.58 -31.40 -12.26
CA SER A 346 -38.62 -32.58 -13.12
C SER A 346 -39.86 -32.54 -14.00
N LEU A 347 -39.74 -32.92 -15.27
CA LEU A 347 -40.86 -33.15 -16.18
C LEU A 347 -40.62 -34.47 -16.90
N THR A 348 -41.53 -35.42 -16.71
CA THR A 348 -41.52 -36.73 -17.36
C THR A 348 -42.77 -36.90 -18.23
N GLY A 349 -42.66 -37.78 -19.22
CA GLY A 349 -43.73 -38.13 -20.14
C GLY A 349 -43.29 -39.24 -21.08
N GLU A 350 -44.24 -40.06 -21.51
CA GLU A 350 -44.04 -41.23 -22.35
C GLU A 350 -44.73 -41.03 -23.71
N ASN A 351 -44.31 -41.81 -24.71
CA ASN A 351 -44.97 -41.82 -26.00
C ASN A 351 -46.35 -42.47 -25.90
N ALA A 352 -47.33 -41.93 -26.61
CA ALA A 352 -48.70 -42.44 -26.58
C ALA A 352 -49.15 -42.95 -27.95
N THR A 353 -50.12 -43.85 -27.97
CA THR A 353 -50.81 -44.32 -29.18
C THR A 353 -52.31 -44.15 -29.00
N ILE A 354 -52.98 -43.58 -30.01
CA ILE A 354 -54.43 -43.47 -30.09
C ILE A 354 -54.92 -44.01 -31.43
N THR A 355 -56.20 -44.26 -31.55
CA THR A 355 -56.89 -44.61 -32.80
C THR A 355 -57.71 -43.42 -33.28
N VAL A 356 -57.87 -43.27 -34.60
CA VAL A 356 -58.74 -42.23 -35.19
C VAL A 356 -60.14 -42.34 -34.59
N GLY A 357 -60.61 -41.26 -33.96
CA GLY A 357 -61.90 -41.19 -33.26
C GLY A 357 -61.84 -41.33 -31.73
N ASP A 358 -60.68 -41.63 -31.16
CA ASP A 358 -60.47 -41.59 -29.71
C ASP A 358 -60.59 -40.17 -29.14
N ALA A 359 -60.84 -40.06 -27.83
CA ALA A 359 -60.85 -38.78 -27.14
C ALA A 359 -59.50 -38.06 -27.26
N THR A 360 -59.53 -36.72 -27.29
CA THR A 360 -58.32 -35.87 -27.38
C THR A 360 -57.29 -36.24 -26.30
N PRO A 361 -56.03 -36.52 -26.67
CA PRO A 361 -54.97 -36.84 -25.73
C PRO A 361 -54.79 -35.77 -24.66
N THR A 362 -54.63 -36.19 -23.41
CA THR A 362 -54.35 -35.31 -22.26
C THR A 362 -53.01 -35.65 -21.63
N ALA A 363 -52.59 -34.91 -20.61
CA ALA A 363 -51.36 -35.22 -19.87
C ALA A 363 -51.33 -36.67 -19.33
N ALA A 364 -52.49 -37.20 -18.95
CA ALA A 364 -52.64 -38.59 -18.51
C ALA A 364 -52.33 -39.60 -19.63
N THR A 365 -52.68 -39.28 -20.88
CA THR A 365 -52.40 -40.11 -22.06
C THR A 365 -50.90 -40.32 -22.27
N PHE A 366 -50.09 -39.33 -21.90
CA PHE A 366 -48.63 -39.39 -21.99
C PHE A 366 -47.97 -39.76 -20.65
N HIS A 367 -48.72 -40.23 -19.65
CA HIS A 367 -48.22 -40.47 -18.29
C HIS A 367 -47.39 -39.30 -17.72
N ALA A 368 -47.73 -38.08 -18.12
CA ALA A 368 -46.90 -36.92 -17.87
C ALA A 368 -47.04 -36.42 -16.44
N GLN A 369 -45.90 -36.20 -15.78
CA GLN A 369 -45.84 -35.67 -14.41
C GLN A 369 -44.75 -34.60 -14.33
N ALA A 370 -44.98 -33.58 -13.51
CA ALA A 370 -43.98 -32.56 -13.26
C ALA A 370 -43.93 -32.09 -11.81
N THR A 371 -42.74 -31.70 -11.36
CA THR A 371 -42.47 -31.03 -10.08
C THR A 371 -41.78 -29.69 -10.31
N ASP A 372 -42.06 -28.70 -9.46
CA ASP A 372 -41.41 -27.39 -9.47
C ASP A 372 -40.04 -27.38 -8.74
N LYS A 373 -39.43 -26.21 -8.61
CA LYS A 373 -38.11 -26.03 -7.95
C LYS A 373 -38.07 -26.44 -6.48
N HIS A 374 -39.22 -26.55 -5.83
CA HIS A 374 -39.37 -26.99 -4.45
C HIS A 374 -39.86 -28.45 -4.34
N GLY A 375 -40.08 -29.14 -5.46
CA GLY A 375 -40.55 -30.53 -5.51
C GLY A 375 -42.08 -30.67 -5.46
N GLN A 376 -42.84 -29.57 -5.59
CA GLN A 376 -44.30 -29.61 -5.57
C GLN A 376 -44.84 -29.98 -6.96
N THR A 377 -45.82 -30.89 -7.01
CA THR A 377 -46.43 -31.31 -8.28
C THR A 377 -47.14 -30.14 -8.96
N ILE A 378 -46.86 -29.95 -10.25
CA ILE A 378 -47.47 -28.92 -11.07
C ILE A 378 -48.16 -29.51 -12.31
N PRO A 379 -49.23 -28.87 -12.83
CA PRO A 379 -49.93 -29.36 -14.01
C PRO A 379 -49.05 -29.35 -15.27
N VAL A 380 -49.19 -30.38 -16.10
CA VAL A 380 -48.56 -30.46 -17.43
C VAL A 380 -49.59 -30.10 -18.50
N ALA A 381 -49.28 -29.10 -19.31
CA ALA A 381 -50.04 -28.72 -20.50
C ALA A 381 -49.53 -29.50 -21.72
N VAL A 382 -50.47 -29.98 -22.54
CA VAL A 382 -50.18 -30.74 -23.76
C VAL A 382 -50.51 -29.87 -24.97
N ASP A 383 -49.51 -29.57 -25.79
CA ASP A 383 -49.66 -28.87 -27.06
C ASP A 383 -49.74 -29.86 -28.21
N LEU A 384 -50.95 -29.99 -28.76
CA LEU A 384 -51.29 -30.86 -29.89
C LEU A 384 -51.34 -30.12 -31.22
N SER A 385 -50.93 -28.84 -31.29
CA SER A 385 -51.06 -28.03 -32.51
C SER A 385 -50.32 -28.60 -33.73
N GLY A 386 -49.31 -29.44 -33.51
CA GLY A 386 -48.57 -30.16 -34.56
C GLY A 386 -49.10 -31.56 -34.91
N ALA A 387 -50.15 -32.04 -34.24
CA ALA A 387 -50.68 -33.40 -34.41
C ALA A 387 -52.04 -33.40 -35.14
N GLN A 388 -52.18 -34.25 -36.16
CA GLN A 388 -53.46 -34.49 -36.85
C GLN A 388 -54.09 -35.76 -36.29
N LEU A 389 -55.18 -35.61 -35.53
CA LEU A 389 -55.83 -36.74 -34.81
C LEU A 389 -56.76 -37.57 -35.71
N ASP A 390 -57.08 -37.07 -36.89
CA ASP A 390 -57.93 -37.71 -37.90
C ASP A 390 -57.13 -38.49 -38.95
N THR A 391 -55.82 -38.31 -38.98
CA THR A 391 -54.93 -38.87 -39.99
C THR A 391 -53.95 -39.84 -39.32
N PRO A 392 -53.88 -41.12 -39.76
CA PRO A 392 -52.91 -42.04 -39.22
C PRO A 392 -51.47 -41.57 -39.47
N GLY A 393 -50.65 -41.55 -38.42
CA GLY A 393 -49.32 -40.97 -38.48
C GLY A 393 -48.67 -40.88 -37.10
N THR A 394 -47.40 -40.47 -37.06
CA THR A 394 -46.69 -40.18 -35.81
C THR A 394 -46.36 -38.70 -35.76
N TYR A 395 -46.81 -38.03 -34.70
CA TYR A 395 -46.68 -36.60 -34.52
C TYR A 395 -45.89 -36.29 -33.25
N ASP A 396 -45.08 -35.24 -33.29
CA ASP A 396 -44.40 -34.72 -32.10
C ASP A 396 -45.38 -33.86 -31.30
N VAL A 397 -45.45 -34.11 -29.99
CA VAL A 397 -46.32 -33.42 -29.04
C VAL A 397 -45.46 -32.78 -27.96
N ARG A 398 -45.71 -31.51 -27.67
CA ARG A 398 -44.92 -30.77 -26.68
C ARG A 398 -45.66 -30.71 -25.35
N LEU A 399 -45.03 -31.24 -24.32
CA LEU A 399 -45.45 -31.12 -22.92
C LEU A 399 -44.76 -29.88 -22.33
N THR A 400 -45.52 -29.07 -21.60
CA THR A 400 -45.02 -27.84 -20.95
C THR A 400 -45.61 -27.64 -19.58
N THR A 401 -44.94 -26.88 -18.73
CA THR A 401 -45.42 -26.51 -17.38
C THR A 401 -45.42 -24.99 -17.21
N SER A 402 -46.09 -24.49 -16.17
CA SER A 402 -46.16 -23.05 -15.86
C SER A 402 -44.84 -22.42 -15.40
N ASP A 403 -43.83 -23.23 -15.09
CA ASP A 403 -42.48 -22.83 -14.70
C ASP A 403 -41.45 -23.08 -15.81
N ASP A 404 -41.91 -23.06 -17.07
CA ASP A 404 -41.11 -23.12 -18.30
C ASP A 404 -40.35 -24.44 -18.56
N GLN A 405 -40.72 -25.55 -17.91
CA GLN A 405 -40.20 -26.87 -18.29
C GLN A 405 -40.85 -27.34 -19.59
N SER A 406 -40.10 -28.11 -20.40
CA SER A 406 -40.62 -28.64 -21.66
C SER A 406 -40.01 -29.99 -22.04
N LEU A 407 -40.85 -30.89 -22.51
CA LEU A 407 -40.49 -32.23 -23.00
C LEU A 407 -41.23 -32.50 -24.30
N THR A 408 -40.57 -33.12 -25.29
CA THR A 408 -41.23 -33.54 -26.54
C THR A 408 -41.41 -35.05 -26.52
N VAL A 409 -42.64 -35.52 -26.72
CA VAL A 409 -43.03 -36.94 -26.78
C VAL A 409 -43.71 -37.22 -28.11
N LYS A 410 -43.84 -38.50 -28.48
CA LYS A 410 -44.49 -38.91 -29.73
C LYS A 410 -45.90 -39.41 -29.51
N LEU A 411 -46.82 -38.95 -30.35
CA LEU A 411 -48.18 -39.46 -30.45
C LEU A 411 -48.34 -40.24 -31.76
N THR A 412 -48.68 -41.53 -31.68
CA THR A 412 -48.99 -42.34 -32.86
C THR A 412 -50.50 -42.49 -33.00
N VAL A 413 -51.06 -42.02 -34.12
CA VAL A 413 -52.47 -42.17 -34.48
C VAL A 413 -52.61 -43.35 -35.44
N LYS A 414 -53.41 -44.35 -35.08
CA LYS A 414 -53.69 -45.55 -35.90
C LYS A 414 -55.05 -45.43 -36.58
N ALA A 415 -55.22 -46.05 -37.75
CA ALA A 415 -56.50 -46.08 -38.45
C ALA A 415 -57.58 -46.83 -37.64
N ALA A 416 -58.81 -46.32 -37.67
CA ALA A 416 -59.96 -47.00 -37.07
C ALA A 416 -60.32 -48.23 -37.90
N GLU A 417 -60.30 -49.42 -37.30
CA GLU A 417 -60.75 -50.63 -37.97
C GLU A 417 -62.27 -50.66 -38.07
N SER A 418 -62.79 -50.72 -39.30
CA SER A 418 -64.19 -51.00 -39.58
C SER A 418 -64.55 -52.40 -39.09
N SER A 419 -65.48 -52.47 -38.14
CA SER A 419 -65.90 -53.71 -37.50
C SER A 419 -66.65 -54.64 -38.46
N SER A 420 -66.18 -55.89 -38.57
CA SER A 420 -66.99 -57.03 -39.01
C SER A 420 -66.92 -58.13 -37.95
N SER A 421 -68.11 -58.53 -37.52
CA SER A 421 -68.44 -59.55 -36.51
C SER A 421 -67.94 -60.96 -36.83
N SER A 422 -67.50 -61.71 -35.79
CA SER A 422 -67.96 -63.09 -35.56
C SER A 422 -67.51 -63.63 -34.21
N SER A 423 -68.43 -64.35 -33.58
CA SER A 423 -68.44 -65.03 -32.30
C SER A 423 -67.64 -66.34 -32.23
N SER A 424 -67.50 -66.83 -30.98
CA SER A 424 -67.23 -68.21 -30.48
C SER A 424 -65.77 -68.60 -30.21
N THR A 425 -65.39 -69.54 -29.33
CA THR A 425 -65.85 -70.15 -28.05
C THR A 425 -64.72 -71.14 -27.65
N SER A 426 -64.28 -71.21 -26.37
CA SER A 426 -63.56 -72.34 -25.67
C SER A 426 -62.21 -72.84 -26.27
N SER A 427 -61.22 -73.45 -25.58
CA SER A 427 -60.90 -73.78 -24.18
C SER A 427 -59.53 -74.50 -24.15
N SER A 428 -58.80 -74.39 -23.02
CA SER A 428 -57.72 -75.27 -22.50
C SER A 428 -56.38 -75.32 -23.27
N SER A 429 -55.17 -75.44 -22.69
CA SER A 429 -54.73 -76.02 -21.41
C SER A 429 -53.29 -75.60 -21.02
N SER A 430 -53.10 -75.24 -19.75
CA SER A 430 -51.98 -75.54 -18.82
C SER A 430 -50.53 -75.78 -19.30
N SER A 431 -49.58 -75.03 -18.74
CA SER A 431 -48.63 -75.47 -17.66
C SER A 431 -47.56 -74.37 -17.43
N ASN A 432 -47.52 -73.75 -16.25
CA ASN A 432 -46.54 -73.93 -15.15
C ASN A 432 -45.06 -73.84 -15.61
N SER A 433 -44.17 -73.04 -15.02
CA SER A 433 -44.03 -72.65 -13.60
C SER A 433 -42.88 -71.63 -13.41
N THR A 434 -43.03 -70.68 -12.46
CA THR A 434 -42.08 -70.14 -11.44
C THR A 434 -40.54 -70.22 -11.67
N SER A 435 -39.66 -69.30 -11.28
CA SER A 435 -39.65 -68.28 -10.20
C SER A 435 -38.35 -67.44 -10.20
N SER A 436 -38.46 -66.19 -9.73
CA SER A 436 -37.58 -65.42 -8.81
C SER A 436 -36.03 -65.48 -8.87
N SER A 437 -35.46 -64.31 -9.18
CA SER A 437 -34.44 -63.53 -8.43
C SER A 437 -33.20 -64.15 -7.76
N SER A 438 -32.06 -63.56 -8.14
CA SER A 438 -30.98 -62.98 -7.31
C SER A 438 -29.74 -63.80 -6.91
N SER A 439 -28.63 -63.04 -6.96
CA SER A 439 -27.43 -63.10 -6.12
C SER A 439 -26.18 -63.84 -6.63
N SER A 440 -25.14 -63.02 -6.80
CA SER A 440 -23.81 -63.11 -6.18
C SER A 440 -22.81 -64.20 -6.58
N SER A 441 -21.67 -63.70 -7.09
CA SER A 441 -20.29 -64.02 -6.71
C SER A 441 -19.74 -65.42 -7.01
N SER A 442 -18.63 -65.47 -7.77
CA SER A 442 -17.46 -66.34 -7.48
C SER A 442 -16.26 -66.00 -8.36
N SER A 443 -15.25 -65.45 -7.70
CA SER A 443 -13.80 -65.75 -7.68
C SER A 443 -13.11 -66.59 -8.77
N ALA A 444 -11.79 -66.30 -8.84
CA ALA A 444 -10.65 -67.22 -9.05
C ALA A 444 -10.27 -67.51 -10.52
N ILE A 445 -9.00 -67.68 -10.96
CA ILE A 445 -7.80 -68.28 -10.35
C ILE A 445 -6.61 -68.06 -11.36
N ILE A 446 -5.38 -67.69 -10.91
CA ILE A 446 -4.07 -68.43 -11.07
C ILE A 446 -3.49 -68.46 -12.52
N SER A 447 -2.20 -68.29 -12.84
CA SER A 447 -0.94 -68.25 -12.10
C SER A 447 0.25 -67.86 -12.98
N SER A 448 1.33 -67.44 -12.29
CA SER A 448 2.76 -67.76 -12.47
C SER A 448 3.46 -67.39 -13.79
N SER A 449 4.73 -66.99 -13.83
CA SER A 449 5.88 -67.42 -13.03
C SER A 449 7.10 -66.51 -13.27
N SER A 450 7.94 -66.39 -12.22
CA SER A 450 9.42 -66.33 -12.20
C SER A 450 10.16 -65.27 -13.03
N SER A 451 11.24 -64.61 -12.60
CA SER A 451 12.06 -64.67 -11.38
C SER A 451 13.20 -63.64 -11.49
N ALA A 452 13.65 -63.11 -10.33
CA ALA A 452 15.00 -62.67 -9.95
C ALA A 452 15.74 -61.64 -10.85
N ALA A 453 15.93 -60.39 -10.40
CA ALA A 453 16.88 -59.87 -9.39
C ALA A 453 18.27 -59.52 -9.97
N GLY A 454 18.76 -58.29 -9.70
CA GLY A 454 20.17 -57.93 -9.86
C GLY A 454 20.45 -56.49 -10.30
N SER A 455 20.60 -55.60 -9.32
CA SER A 455 21.43 -54.38 -9.25
C SER A 455 22.80 -54.51 -9.99
N THR A 456 23.55 -53.50 -10.47
CA THR A 456 23.83 -52.12 -10.00
C THR A 456 24.74 -51.36 -10.99
N SER A 457 24.71 -50.01 -10.92
CA SER A 457 25.81 -49.01 -11.04
C SER A 457 26.65 -48.73 -12.31
N SER A 458 26.71 -47.42 -12.65
CA SER A 458 27.86 -46.59 -13.13
C SER A 458 28.54 -46.96 -14.47
N SER A 459 28.96 -46.05 -15.36
CA SER A 459 29.71 -44.79 -15.19
C SER A 459 29.79 -44.06 -16.55
N ALA A 460 30.07 -42.75 -16.52
CA ALA A 460 30.53 -41.98 -17.70
C ALA A 460 31.95 -42.40 -18.16
N PRO A 461 32.38 -41.94 -19.35
CA PRO A 461 33.51 -41.00 -19.34
C PRO A 461 33.45 -39.85 -20.37
N THR A 462 34.26 -38.83 -20.08
CA THR A 462 34.69 -37.65 -20.86
C THR A 462 35.52 -38.03 -22.11
N SER A 463 35.59 -37.23 -23.19
CA SER A 463 36.50 -36.07 -23.33
C SER A 463 36.26 -35.27 -24.64
N SER A 464 36.76 -34.03 -24.62
CA SER A 464 36.68 -32.86 -25.53
C SER A 464 37.20 -32.96 -26.98
N ILE A 465 36.75 -32.03 -27.85
CA ILE A 465 37.57 -31.13 -28.72
C ILE A 465 36.71 -29.93 -29.19
N SER A 466 37.34 -28.75 -29.26
CA SER A 466 36.83 -27.42 -29.62
C SER A 466 36.56 -27.19 -31.11
N SER A 467 35.60 -26.31 -31.46
CA SER A 467 35.80 -25.26 -32.49
C SER A 467 34.62 -24.26 -32.53
N SER A 468 34.96 -23.05 -32.94
CA SER A 468 34.19 -21.80 -32.96
C SER A 468 33.04 -21.74 -33.97
N SER A 469 31.94 -21.06 -33.62
CA SER A 469 31.40 -19.89 -34.36
C SER A 469 30.01 -19.51 -33.84
N GLN A 470 29.84 -18.22 -33.54
CA GLN A 470 28.55 -17.57 -33.33
C GLN A 470 27.94 -17.27 -34.71
N PRO A 471 26.61 -17.39 -34.91
CA PRO A 471 25.81 -16.16 -34.88
C PRO A 471 24.43 -16.29 -34.21
N SER A 472 24.05 -15.20 -33.55
CA SER A 472 22.70 -14.66 -33.38
C SER A 472 21.57 -15.59 -32.90
N GLN A 473 21.43 -15.72 -31.57
CA GLN A 473 20.20 -16.26 -30.98
C GLN A 473 19.17 -15.15 -30.69
N VAL A 474 18.02 -15.27 -31.34
CA VAL A 474 16.74 -14.74 -30.87
C VAL A 474 16.43 -15.42 -29.53
N LYS A 475 16.33 -14.64 -28.45
CA LYS A 475 16.07 -15.15 -27.10
C LYS A 475 14.68 -15.83 -27.03
N PRO A 476 14.57 -17.10 -26.57
CA PRO A 476 13.28 -17.78 -26.41
C PRO A 476 12.42 -17.14 -25.29
N PRO A 477 11.09 -17.33 -25.30
CA PRO A 477 10.21 -16.85 -24.23
C PRO A 477 10.53 -17.53 -22.90
N LEU A 478 10.61 -16.73 -21.83
CA LEU A 478 10.89 -17.15 -20.44
C LEU A 478 9.83 -18.16 -19.95
N ASN A 479 10.27 -19.24 -19.29
CA ASN A 479 9.40 -20.25 -18.67
C ASN A 479 9.15 -19.96 -17.17
N ASP A 480 8.10 -20.57 -16.61
CA ASP A 480 7.60 -20.26 -15.25
C ASP A 480 8.59 -20.66 -14.13
N GLY A 481 9.62 -21.46 -14.45
CA GLY A 481 10.74 -21.79 -13.56
C GLY A 481 11.79 -20.67 -13.36
N ASP A 482 11.66 -19.51 -14.01
CA ASP A 482 12.61 -18.37 -13.92
C ASP A 482 12.20 -17.25 -12.96
N LEU A 483 11.20 -17.52 -12.12
CA LEU A 483 10.77 -16.60 -11.07
C LEU A 483 11.43 -16.98 -9.75
N ILE A 484 11.97 -15.99 -9.03
CA ILE A 484 12.16 -16.14 -7.59
C ILE A 484 10.79 -15.80 -6.99
N THR A 485 9.95 -16.82 -6.78
CA THR A 485 8.78 -16.68 -5.93
C THR A 485 9.21 -16.98 -4.51
N GLY A 486 9.74 -15.95 -3.85
CA GLY A 486 10.14 -15.97 -2.45
C GLY A 486 10.41 -14.54 -2.00
N GLY A 487 9.67 -14.09 -0.98
CA GLY A 487 9.89 -12.81 -0.32
C GLY A 487 8.85 -11.74 -0.69
N GLU A 488 7.75 -11.71 0.06
CA GLU A 488 6.87 -10.55 0.17
C GLU A 488 7.56 -9.37 0.90
N SER A 489 8.81 -9.56 1.36
CA SER A 489 9.52 -8.72 2.32
C SER A 489 10.31 -7.53 1.74
N ASP A 490 10.38 -7.32 0.42
CA ASP A 490 11.07 -6.12 -0.15
C ASP A 490 10.18 -5.31 -1.12
N LEU A 491 8.88 -5.61 -1.14
CA LEU A 491 7.92 -5.09 -2.12
C LEU A 491 6.76 -4.32 -1.47
N SER A 492 6.69 -4.31 -0.14
CA SER A 492 5.75 -3.53 0.67
C SER A 492 5.88 -2.02 0.42
N ALA A 493 7.09 -1.53 0.11
CA ALA A 493 7.37 -0.12 -0.20
C ALA A 493 6.55 0.44 -1.38
N PHE A 494 6.09 -0.42 -2.29
CA PHE A 494 5.27 -0.02 -3.45
C PHE A 494 3.78 -0.35 -3.28
N LYS A 495 3.39 -1.09 -2.23
CA LYS A 495 2.00 -1.49 -1.98
C LYS A 495 1.17 -0.24 -1.64
N GLY A 496 0.10 -0.01 -2.39
CA GLY A 496 -0.76 1.16 -2.27
C GLY A 496 -0.39 2.35 -3.16
N GLU A 497 0.74 2.34 -3.88
CA GLU A 497 1.08 3.46 -4.77
C GLU A 497 0.14 3.53 -5.98
N ALA A 498 -0.45 4.70 -6.23
CA ALA A 498 -1.17 4.96 -7.46
C ALA A 498 -0.20 5.40 -8.57
N ILE A 499 -0.14 4.65 -9.67
CA ILE A 499 0.73 4.93 -10.84
C ILE A 499 -0.11 5.08 -12.12
N TYR A 500 0.43 5.76 -13.14
CA TYR A 500 -0.18 5.81 -14.47
C TYR A 500 0.82 5.40 -15.56
N ALA A 501 0.31 4.91 -16.69
CA ALA A 501 1.13 4.56 -17.85
C ALA A 501 1.58 5.80 -18.64
N THR A 502 2.88 6.00 -18.80
CA THR A 502 3.48 7.05 -19.66
C THR A 502 3.63 6.62 -21.11
N LYS A 503 3.70 5.30 -21.37
CA LYS A 503 3.78 4.65 -22.68
C LYS A 503 2.71 3.57 -22.81
N ALA A 504 2.54 3.03 -24.02
CA ALA A 504 1.70 1.85 -24.20
C ALA A 504 2.29 0.66 -23.42
N LEU A 505 1.44 -0.11 -22.74
CA LEU A 505 1.84 -1.29 -21.99
C LEU A 505 0.72 -2.34 -21.98
N ASN A 506 1.03 -3.54 -21.50
CA ASN A 506 0.09 -4.65 -21.38
C ASN A 506 -0.03 -5.08 -19.92
N LEU A 507 -1.21 -5.54 -19.55
CA LEU A 507 -1.47 -6.24 -18.29
C LEU A 507 -1.42 -7.75 -18.55
N TYR A 508 -0.69 -8.47 -17.71
CA TYR A 508 -0.50 -9.91 -17.82
C TYR A 508 -1.05 -10.67 -16.62
N ARG A 509 -1.40 -11.94 -16.81
CA ARG A 509 -1.81 -12.83 -15.71
C ARG A 509 -0.65 -13.15 -14.77
N HIS A 510 0.56 -13.31 -15.31
CA HIS A 510 1.79 -13.65 -14.58
C HIS A 510 2.92 -12.65 -14.88
N PRO A 511 3.93 -12.53 -14.01
CA PRO A 511 5.04 -11.58 -14.18
C PRO A 511 6.02 -11.94 -15.31
N THR A 512 5.89 -13.12 -15.94
CA THR A 512 6.74 -13.60 -17.05
C THR A 512 6.43 -12.93 -18.40
N PHE A 513 5.28 -12.28 -18.54
CA PHE A 513 4.87 -11.47 -19.70
C PHE A 513 4.73 -12.26 -21.01
N LYS A 514 4.38 -13.54 -20.93
CA LYS A 514 4.08 -14.36 -22.12
C LYS A 514 2.90 -13.74 -22.88
N LYS A 515 2.97 -13.72 -24.22
CA LYS A 515 1.93 -13.09 -25.06
C LYS A 515 0.55 -13.73 -24.85
N SER A 516 0.50 -15.04 -24.64
CA SER A 516 -0.71 -15.82 -24.32
C SER A 516 -1.36 -15.43 -23.00
N GLN A 517 -0.61 -14.83 -22.07
CA GLN A 517 -1.11 -14.44 -20.74
C GLN A 517 -1.58 -12.97 -20.68
N ARG A 518 -1.65 -12.28 -21.83
CA ARG A 518 -2.06 -10.88 -21.90
C ARG A 518 -3.55 -10.76 -21.59
N LYS A 519 -3.88 -10.02 -20.53
CA LYS A 519 -5.26 -9.75 -20.08
C LYS A 519 -5.85 -8.49 -20.69
N ALA A 520 -5.02 -7.49 -20.97
CA ALA A 520 -5.44 -6.22 -21.56
C ALA A 520 -4.26 -5.48 -22.20
N HIS A 521 -4.57 -4.66 -23.19
CA HIS A 521 -3.63 -3.71 -23.81
C HIS A 521 -4.05 -2.28 -23.50
N TYR A 522 -3.09 -1.44 -23.14
CA TYR A 522 -3.29 -0.03 -22.84
C TYR A 522 -2.49 0.80 -23.84
N ALA A 523 -3.18 1.50 -24.73
CA ALA A 523 -2.55 2.41 -25.68
C ALA A 523 -1.92 3.61 -24.97
N LYS A 524 -0.96 4.27 -25.63
CA LYS A 524 -0.38 5.54 -25.16
C LYS A 524 -1.46 6.62 -25.18
N GLN A 525 -1.60 7.36 -24.08
CA GLN A 525 -2.62 8.39 -23.92
C GLN A 525 -2.01 9.75 -23.53
N PRO A 526 -2.66 10.88 -23.89
CA PRO A 526 -2.30 12.19 -23.36
C PRO A 526 -2.49 12.22 -21.84
N ARG A 527 -1.74 13.07 -21.14
CA ARG A 527 -1.57 13.04 -19.68
C ARG A 527 -2.89 12.90 -18.89
N VAL A 528 -3.92 13.66 -19.25
CA VAL A 528 -5.24 13.65 -18.59
C VAL A 528 -6.02 12.33 -18.78
N LYS A 529 -5.74 11.56 -19.84
CA LYS A 529 -6.42 10.29 -20.18
C LYS A 529 -5.55 9.04 -19.90
N ARG A 530 -4.37 9.20 -19.27
CA ARG A 530 -3.48 8.06 -19.00
C ARG A 530 -4.13 7.03 -18.08
N PRO A 531 -4.04 5.74 -18.40
CA PRO A 531 -4.62 4.70 -17.58
C PRO A 531 -3.89 4.63 -16.24
N MET A 532 -4.66 4.48 -15.17
CA MET A 532 -4.20 4.43 -13.78
C MET A 532 -4.29 3.03 -13.21
N PHE A 533 -3.39 2.75 -12.29
CA PHE A 533 -3.27 1.48 -11.60
C PHE A 533 -2.92 1.73 -10.14
N VAL A 534 -3.46 0.91 -9.23
CA VAL A 534 -2.98 0.83 -7.86
C VAL A 534 -2.05 -0.36 -7.76
N VAL A 535 -0.83 -0.13 -7.31
CA VAL A 535 0.13 -1.20 -7.05
C VAL A 535 -0.31 -1.97 -5.80
N THR A 536 -0.55 -3.26 -5.94
CA THR A 536 -0.99 -4.15 -4.86
C THR A 536 0.10 -5.14 -4.45
N GLY A 537 1.27 -5.04 -5.06
CA GLY A 537 2.45 -5.85 -4.80
C GLY A 537 3.42 -5.76 -5.98
N ALA A 538 4.44 -6.60 -5.99
CA ALA A 538 5.38 -6.68 -7.10
C ALA A 538 5.93 -8.11 -7.26
N ALA A 539 6.77 -8.31 -8.26
CA ALA A 539 7.52 -9.55 -8.47
C ALA A 539 8.82 -9.23 -9.19
N THR A 540 9.87 -9.99 -8.91
CA THR A 540 11.18 -9.84 -9.55
C THR A 540 11.54 -11.14 -10.27
N THR A 541 11.97 -11.04 -11.53
CA THR A 541 12.48 -12.21 -12.27
C THR A 541 13.84 -12.64 -11.71
N LYS A 542 14.32 -13.88 -11.92
CA LYS A 542 15.71 -14.28 -11.56
C LYS A 542 16.80 -13.33 -12.07
N ALA A 543 16.57 -12.66 -13.22
CA ALA A 543 17.46 -11.63 -13.77
C ALA A 543 17.28 -10.22 -13.14
N GLY A 544 16.65 -10.10 -11.97
CA GLY A 544 16.49 -8.83 -11.24
C GLY A 544 15.48 -7.83 -11.82
N THR A 545 14.69 -8.19 -12.85
CA THR A 545 13.71 -7.26 -13.44
C THR A 545 12.43 -7.16 -12.63
N LEU A 546 12.16 -5.99 -12.07
CA LEU A 546 10.95 -5.68 -11.31
C LEU A 546 9.69 -5.57 -12.18
N ARG A 547 8.58 -6.13 -11.69
CA ARG A 547 7.22 -6.08 -12.24
C ARG A 547 6.25 -5.67 -11.14
N PHE A 548 5.33 -4.75 -11.43
CA PHE A 548 4.29 -4.40 -10.47
C PHE A 548 3.09 -5.33 -10.63
N LYS A 549 2.61 -5.89 -9.51
CA LYS A 549 1.27 -6.45 -9.41
C LYS A 549 0.32 -5.29 -9.14
N VAL A 550 -0.68 -5.12 -9.98
CA VAL A 550 -1.55 -3.95 -9.97
C VAL A 550 -3.01 -4.34 -10.10
N ARG A 551 -3.87 -3.44 -9.61
CA ARG A 551 -5.31 -3.38 -9.92
C ARG A 551 -5.56 -2.17 -10.81
N ASP A 552 -6.24 -2.39 -11.94
CA ASP A 552 -6.76 -1.32 -12.80
C ASP A 552 -7.82 -0.51 -12.03
N VAL A 553 -7.75 0.83 -12.12
CA VAL A 553 -8.69 1.78 -11.49
C VAL A 553 -9.22 2.81 -12.48
N ASN A 554 -9.42 2.39 -13.73
CA ASN A 554 -10.04 3.18 -14.79
C ASN A 554 -11.53 2.84 -14.86
N HIS A 555 -12.30 3.36 -13.90
CA HIS A 555 -13.73 3.04 -13.67
C HIS A 555 -14.66 3.26 -14.87
N ASP A 556 -14.23 4.00 -15.88
CA ASP A 556 -14.94 4.22 -17.14
C ASP A 556 -14.65 3.14 -18.21
N ARG A 557 -13.89 2.09 -17.88
CA ARG A 557 -13.42 1.07 -18.83
C ARG A 557 -13.80 -0.32 -18.36
N LYS A 558 -14.02 -1.23 -19.32
CA LYS A 558 -14.24 -2.68 -19.07
C LYS A 558 -13.04 -3.39 -18.40
N THR A 559 -11.91 -2.70 -18.27
CA THR A 559 -10.72 -3.21 -17.59
C THR A 559 -10.68 -2.84 -16.11
N ASP A 560 -11.60 -2.02 -15.61
CA ASP A 560 -11.68 -1.64 -14.21
C ASP A 560 -11.68 -2.86 -13.28
N GLY A 561 -10.98 -2.73 -12.16
CA GLY A 561 -10.81 -3.79 -11.17
C GLY A 561 -9.93 -4.96 -11.60
N ARG A 562 -9.51 -5.08 -12.87
CA ARG A 562 -8.66 -6.19 -13.31
C ARG A 562 -7.33 -6.16 -12.59
N VAL A 563 -6.99 -7.28 -11.95
CA VAL A 563 -5.69 -7.50 -11.31
C VAL A 563 -4.73 -8.23 -12.25
N GLY A 564 -3.45 -7.87 -12.25
CA GLY A 564 -2.41 -8.55 -13.02
C GLY A 564 -1.05 -7.88 -12.87
N TYR A 565 -0.12 -8.18 -13.78
CA TYR A 565 1.24 -7.64 -13.74
C TYR A 565 1.51 -6.67 -14.89
N ILE A 566 2.17 -5.55 -14.59
CA ILE A 566 2.67 -4.55 -15.55
C ILE A 566 4.15 -4.24 -15.29
N THR A 567 4.81 -3.63 -16.28
CA THR A 567 6.25 -3.33 -16.16
C THR A 567 6.48 -2.26 -15.09
N ALA A 568 7.50 -2.43 -14.24
CA ALA A 568 7.90 -1.43 -13.25
C ALA A 568 8.93 -0.42 -13.79
N LYS A 569 9.30 -0.52 -15.08
CA LYS A 569 10.30 0.38 -15.68
C LYS A 569 9.79 1.82 -15.62
N LYS A 570 10.57 2.74 -15.02
CA LYS A 570 10.28 4.19 -14.93
C LYS A 570 9.94 4.84 -16.29
N ALA A 571 10.44 4.29 -17.39
CA ALA A 571 10.12 4.77 -18.74
C ALA A 571 8.66 4.51 -19.18
N TYR A 572 7.94 3.59 -18.51
CA TYR A 572 6.57 3.16 -18.86
C TYR A 572 5.54 3.55 -17.82
N VAL A 573 5.94 3.73 -16.57
CA VAL A 573 5.04 4.04 -15.45
C VAL A 573 5.62 5.17 -14.59
N SER A 574 4.73 5.95 -13.98
CA SER A 574 5.10 7.03 -13.06
C SER A 574 4.02 7.21 -11.99
N GLY A 575 4.42 7.58 -10.77
CA GLY A 575 3.48 7.88 -9.68
C GLY A 575 2.50 9.00 -10.06
N VAL A 576 1.23 8.81 -9.72
CA VAL A 576 0.10 9.70 -10.06
C VAL A 576 0.17 11.01 -9.31
N TYR A 577 0.70 11.01 -8.10
CA TYR A 577 0.72 12.17 -7.22
C TYR A 577 2.10 12.83 -7.19
N TYR A 578 2.14 14.15 -7.06
CA TYR A 578 3.39 14.85 -6.75
C TYR A 578 3.81 14.54 -5.31
N GLN A 579 5.10 14.42 -5.06
CA GLN A 579 5.67 14.20 -3.72
C GLN A 579 6.36 15.45 -3.15
N HIS A 580 6.68 16.42 -4.01
CA HIS A 580 7.36 17.66 -3.64
C HIS A 580 6.46 18.88 -3.88
N VAL A 581 6.78 19.98 -3.18
CA VAL A 581 6.11 21.27 -3.35
C VAL A 581 6.59 21.93 -4.64
N TYR A 582 5.66 22.29 -5.52
CA TYR A 582 5.92 23.17 -6.65
C TYR A 582 5.12 24.44 -6.46
N ARG A 583 5.80 25.58 -6.28
CA ARG A 583 5.17 26.87 -5.92
C ARG A 583 4.08 27.30 -6.89
N LYS A 584 4.18 26.92 -8.17
CA LYS A 584 3.14 27.16 -9.19
C LYS A 584 2.72 25.86 -9.86
N VAL A 585 1.41 25.63 -9.93
CA VAL A 585 0.82 24.50 -10.66
C VAL A 585 -0.32 24.99 -11.55
N SER A 586 -0.39 24.53 -12.80
CA SER A 586 -1.51 24.81 -13.69
C SER A 586 -2.56 23.71 -13.61
N VAL A 587 -3.83 24.08 -13.61
CA VAL A 587 -4.95 23.15 -13.78
C VAL A 587 -4.96 22.64 -15.22
N ILE A 588 -4.86 21.33 -15.41
CA ILE A 588 -4.88 20.71 -16.75
C ILE A 588 -6.12 19.85 -16.99
N ASN A 589 -6.89 19.53 -15.94
CA ASN A 589 -8.14 18.79 -16.07
C ASN A 589 -9.12 19.57 -16.96
N PRO A 590 -9.70 18.98 -18.02
CA PRO A 590 -10.72 19.63 -18.85
C PRO A 590 -11.90 20.17 -18.05
N HIS A 591 -12.30 19.47 -16.98
CA HIS A 591 -13.40 19.87 -16.11
C HIS A 591 -12.99 20.78 -14.95
N GLY A 592 -11.74 21.28 -14.94
CA GLY A 592 -11.21 22.07 -13.82
C GLY A 592 -10.93 21.23 -12.56
N VAL A 593 -10.56 21.89 -11.46
CA VAL A 593 -10.37 21.27 -10.14
C VAL A 593 -10.99 22.14 -9.06
N ASN A 594 -11.54 21.51 -8.02
CA ASN A 594 -12.04 22.24 -6.87
C ASN A 594 -10.95 22.39 -5.80
N SER A 595 -11.07 23.45 -5.00
CA SER A 595 -10.43 23.53 -3.70
C SER A 595 -11.41 23.33 -2.55
N TYR A 596 -10.87 22.96 -1.41
CA TYR A 596 -11.61 22.44 -0.27
C TYR A 596 -11.08 23.04 1.04
N ARG A 597 -11.92 23.00 2.07
CA ARG A 597 -11.53 23.45 3.42
C ARG A 597 -10.61 22.47 4.14
N THR A 598 -10.67 21.19 3.79
CA THR A 598 -9.96 20.12 4.52
C THR A 598 -9.05 19.29 3.62
N ARG A 599 -8.06 18.61 4.21
CA ARG A 599 -7.17 17.66 3.49
C ARG A 599 -7.91 16.45 2.90
N LYS A 600 -9.07 16.09 3.47
CA LYS A 600 -9.94 15.02 2.97
C LYS A 600 -10.60 15.38 1.62
N LEU A 601 -10.47 16.64 1.18
CA LEU A 601 -11.20 17.23 0.07
C LEU A 601 -12.72 17.18 0.27
N THR A 602 -13.14 17.48 1.51
CA THR A 602 -14.53 17.71 1.88
C THR A 602 -14.79 19.20 2.07
N GLY A 603 -16.04 19.63 1.89
CA GLY A 603 -16.40 21.05 1.95
C GLY A 603 -15.79 21.84 0.79
N LYS A 604 -16.31 21.62 -0.41
CA LYS A 604 -15.89 22.35 -1.63
C LYS A 604 -16.06 23.85 -1.41
N THR A 605 -15.02 24.62 -1.71
CA THR A 605 -14.98 26.07 -1.46
C THR A 605 -14.96 26.88 -2.75
N HIS A 606 -14.10 26.49 -3.71
CA HIS A 606 -13.91 27.26 -4.94
C HIS A 606 -13.51 26.37 -6.11
N HIS A 607 -13.97 26.70 -7.33
CA HIS A 607 -13.67 25.95 -8.54
C HIS A 607 -12.65 26.68 -9.42
N TYR A 608 -11.60 25.97 -9.86
CA TYR A 608 -10.59 26.47 -10.77
C TYR A 608 -10.72 25.80 -12.14
N ARG A 609 -10.89 26.62 -13.19
CA ARG A 609 -10.98 26.21 -14.59
C ARG A 609 -9.62 25.74 -15.12
N LYS A 610 -9.65 24.94 -16.19
CA LYS A 610 -8.45 24.54 -16.94
C LYS A 610 -7.63 25.78 -17.34
N GLY A 611 -6.32 25.70 -17.19
CA GLY A 611 -5.37 26.76 -17.51
C GLY A 611 -5.02 27.66 -16.33
N GLN A 612 -5.88 27.76 -15.30
CA GLN A 612 -5.57 28.59 -14.14
C GLN A 612 -4.32 28.11 -13.41
N VAL A 613 -3.48 29.06 -13.01
CA VAL A 613 -2.26 28.82 -12.23
C VAL A 613 -2.59 29.02 -10.77
N LEU A 614 -2.23 28.04 -9.95
CA LEU A 614 -2.44 28.03 -8.51
C LEU A 614 -1.08 28.17 -7.81
N THR A 615 -1.04 29.03 -6.80
CA THR A 615 0.13 29.20 -5.95
C THR A 615 0.03 28.26 -4.76
N VAL A 616 1.01 27.38 -4.62
CA VAL A 616 1.06 26.35 -3.60
C VAL A 616 1.97 26.79 -2.46
N LYS A 617 1.47 26.69 -1.23
CA LYS A 617 2.23 26.90 0.01
C LYS A 617 2.99 25.63 0.41
N ARG A 618 2.32 24.48 0.47
CA ARG A 618 2.93 23.19 0.86
C ARG A 618 2.18 22.00 0.30
N ILE A 619 2.73 20.80 0.46
CA ILE A 619 2.10 19.54 0.08
C ILE A 619 1.85 18.68 1.33
N MET A 620 0.71 18.00 1.39
CA MET A 620 0.38 17.06 2.47
C MET A 620 0.11 15.68 1.91
N ARG A 621 0.50 14.64 2.64
CA ARG A 621 0.04 13.27 2.42
C ARG A 621 -1.31 13.02 3.10
N TYR A 622 -2.16 12.23 2.46
CA TYR A 622 -3.43 11.75 2.98
C TYR A 622 -3.72 10.36 2.41
N HIS A 623 -3.51 9.32 3.23
CA HIS A 623 -3.45 7.92 2.82
C HIS A 623 -2.55 7.75 1.57
N LEU A 624 -3.06 7.12 0.51
CA LEU A 624 -2.32 6.82 -0.73
C LEU A 624 -2.13 8.01 -1.68
N THR A 625 -2.45 9.23 -1.23
CA THR A 625 -2.58 10.40 -2.11
C THR A 625 -1.98 11.65 -1.51
N THR A 626 -1.66 12.66 -2.34
CA THR A 626 -1.18 13.96 -1.85
C THR A 626 -2.12 15.11 -2.23
N ARG A 627 -2.06 16.18 -1.45
CA ARG A 627 -2.82 17.43 -1.61
C ARG A 627 -1.86 18.61 -1.60
N TYR A 628 -2.09 19.57 -2.47
CA TYR A 628 -1.49 20.87 -2.31
C TYR A 628 -2.34 21.76 -1.43
N VAL A 629 -1.68 22.46 -0.53
CA VAL A 629 -2.24 23.57 0.22
C VAL A 629 -1.88 24.83 -0.54
N LEU A 630 -2.90 25.57 -0.95
CA LEU A 630 -2.74 26.85 -1.61
C LEU A 630 -2.35 27.92 -0.58
N THR A 631 -1.83 29.06 -1.05
CA THR A 631 -1.45 30.18 -0.17
C THR A 631 -2.60 30.70 0.68
N ASN A 632 -3.83 30.56 0.22
CA ASN A 632 -5.05 30.88 0.97
C ASN A 632 -5.51 29.77 1.95
N GLY A 633 -4.67 28.79 2.26
CA GLY A 633 -4.95 27.70 3.21
C GLY A 633 -5.87 26.59 2.67
N ARG A 634 -6.41 26.73 1.46
CA ARG A 634 -7.33 25.74 0.87
C ARG A 634 -6.57 24.58 0.24
N TYR A 635 -7.23 23.43 0.16
CA TYR A 635 -6.64 22.19 -0.35
C TYR A 635 -7.07 21.94 -1.79
N VAL A 636 -6.14 21.53 -2.66
CA VAL A 636 -6.41 21.02 -4.01
C VAL A 636 -5.69 19.69 -4.22
N THR A 637 -6.20 18.85 -5.12
CA THR A 637 -5.54 17.59 -5.49
C THR A 637 -4.12 17.83 -6.03
N ALA A 638 -3.16 17.02 -5.62
CA ALA A 638 -1.81 17.00 -6.20
C ALA A 638 -1.66 15.93 -7.30
N ASN A 639 -2.78 15.44 -7.84
CA ASN A 639 -2.80 14.45 -8.91
C ASN A 639 -2.26 15.05 -10.23
N LYS A 640 -1.18 14.47 -10.74
CA LYS A 640 -0.50 14.86 -11.97
C LYS A 640 -1.39 14.79 -13.21
N LYS A 641 -2.48 14.03 -13.23
CA LYS A 641 -3.44 14.04 -14.34
C LYS A 641 -4.36 15.26 -14.31
N LEU A 642 -4.52 15.90 -13.16
CA LEU A 642 -5.46 17.01 -12.97
C LEU A 642 -4.74 18.36 -12.92
N ILE A 643 -3.49 18.37 -12.46
CA ILE A 643 -2.63 19.56 -12.39
C ILE A 643 -1.22 19.28 -12.94
N LYS A 644 -0.53 20.33 -13.38
CA LYS A 644 0.84 20.29 -13.89
C LYS A 644 1.72 21.32 -13.17
N ALA A 645 2.75 20.84 -12.49
CA ALA A 645 3.76 21.68 -11.89
C ALA A 645 4.55 22.50 -12.92
N HIS A 646 4.84 23.74 -12.56
CA HIS A 646 5.85 24.55 -13.21
C HIS A 646 7.18 24.22 -12.54
N VAL A 647 8.09 23.63 -13.31
CA VAL A 647 9.47 23.41 -12.87
C VAL A 647 10.26 24.62 -13.34
N PRO A 648 10.96 25.36 -12.46
CA PRO A 648 11.89 26.38 -12.91
C PRO A 648 12.86 25.75 -13.91
N ALA A 649 13.06 26.38 -15.07
CA ALA A 649 14.11 25.93 -15.97
C ALA A 649 15.43 25.91 -15.20
N ALA A 650 16.15 24.78 -15.23
CA ALA A 650 17.52 24.76 -14.76
C ALA A 650 18.25 25.90 -15.48
N ARG A 651 18.84 26.84 -14.73
CA ARG A 651 19.74 27.83 -15.32
C ARG A 651 20.81 27.02 -16.06
N SER A 652 20.80 27.10 -17.39
CA SER A 652 21.91 26.61 -18.20
C SER A 652 23.12 27.42 -17.75
N THR A 653 24.02 26.78 -17.01
CA THR A 653 25.34 27.33 -16.74
C THR A 653 26.04 27.40 -18.10
N THR A 654 25.93 28.53 -18.77
CA THR A 654 26.76 28.84 -19.91
C THR A 654 28.16 28.99 -19.32
N GLN A 655 29.00 27.96 -19.46
CA GLN A 655 30.43 28.13 -19.28
C GLN A 655 30.87 29.17 -20.30
N HIS A 656 31.11 30.40 -19.85
CA HIS A 656 31.99 31.29 -20.58
C HIS A 656 33.39 30.69 -20.46
N SER A 657 33.79 29.95 -21.50
CA SER A 657 35.20 29.67 -21.75
C SER A 657 35.88 31.00 -22.01
N VAL A 658 36.59 31.50 -21.00
CA VAL A 658 37.57 32.57 -21.17
C VAL A 658 38.72 31.98 -21.98
N ALA A 659 38.73 32.25 -23.28
CA ALA A 659 39.87 31.95 -24.14
C ALA A 659 41.01 32.92 -23.79
N LEU A 660 42.02 32.42 -23.08
CA LEU A 660 43.33 33.06 -22.97
C LEU A 660 43.99 33.08 -24.36
N HIS A 661 43.92 34.23 -25.03
CA HIS A 661 44.84 34.59 -26.11
C HIS A 661 46.02 35.34 -25.50
N THR A 662 47.09 34.63 -25.14
CA THR A 662 48.40 35.26 -24.99
C THR A 662 48.99 35.46 -26.37
N ARG A 663 48.94 36.71 -26.81
CA ARG A 663 49.53 37.21 -28.05
C ARG A 663 51.03 37.41 -27.81
N THR A 664 51.86 36.59 -28.43
CA THR A 664 53.29 36.84 -28.57
C THR A 664 53.48 38.07 -29.46
N THR A 665 54.12 39.11 -28.94
CA THR A 665 54.73 40.17 -29.75
C THR A 665 56.22 40.17 -29.53
N ARG A 666 56.90 40.34 -30.67
CA ARG A 666 58.33 40.30 -30.93
C ARG A 666 59.08 41.44 -30.24
#